data_AF-A0A938SSE5-F1
#
_entry.id   AF-A0A938SSE5-F1
#
_cell.length_a   1.000
_cell.length_b   1.000
_cell.length_c   1.000
_cell.angle_alpha   90.00
_cell.angle_beta   90.00
_cell.angle_gamma   90.00
#
_symmetry.space_group_name_H-M   'P 1'
#
loop_
_entity.id
_entity.type
_entity.pdbx_description
1 polymer ?
#
loop_
_entity_poly.entity_id
_entity_poly.type
_entity_poly.pdbx_seq_one_letter_code
_entity_poly.pdbx_strand_id
1 'polypeptide(L)'
;MTTPPPSPKPRRGPRVWPWLLALLLGAAAFVVGALRGQAPVERARACLASRTAGHAHEEPKPETKQYYTCGMHPWVVLPKPGLCPICHMDLTPLDPAKFTGEIAIDPVVTQNIGVRIAPVTAGPVSRTLRTVGTVAYDETALRDVTTKVGGWIESIKVDSIGRAVAGGEPLLELYSPEIVAAQEEYLIALRSPGNTALIDAARTRLEYLDMTPDQLRDLAETGVARKTLAVRSPFAGIVVERSAYAGARTEPGTPLYRLADLSRVWVMVSLYEYQLPFVRPDQPATMSLPYFPGREFEGRVAFVYPYLDPKTRQASARLEFENAEGLLKPGMFAGVRLSSTTEGVRTLAPREAVLDTGARTVAFVSLGEGRFEPRTVRTGMATDDGRVEVLEGLAPGEMVVTSGQFLLDSEARIREGLAKMIRGEMASEQKPLIASAGASKLSSLPPAAAEALSRVLDDLLDIGNTLAADTTAGVKERAASLASTLRALVAVPIPEDPHFWHEHPQGGRGREAAERLAGADDIESARKAYAALSAELTPLVGATGVPPGYPSRVQRLHCPMYDGGVLWLQREGRVRNPYYGAMMLECFDERAEIPTTGAAPAAEPVEPAPAAARDVGAEDQKLLDAVYASYLAMQQTLIKDDLDGSKAMLGRFADAAKALAKGESEAGALGGALVKAASIDGATLDSFREGFEPVSDLLIAAAATMPPSAAVAPAVRHAYCPMVDAAWLQAADKVENPYDPGMLRCGVIRATIPARQEAPR
;
A
#
# COMPACT_ATOMS: atom_id res chain seq x y z
N MET A 1 -7.42 29.11 -66.45
CA MET A 1 -7.71 27.86 -65.72
C MET A 1 -6.77 27.85 -64.53
N THR A 2 -7.13 27.85 -63.25
CA THR A 2 -8.37 27.66 -62.49
C THR A 2 -8.22 28.44 -61.18
N THR A 3 -9.34 28.92 -60.64
CA THR A 3 -9.50 29.91 -59.55
C THR A 3 -9.24 29.39 -58.13
N PRO A 4 -8.87 30.26 -57.17
CA PRO A 4 -8.98 30.01 -55.73
C PRO A 4 -10.35 30.46 -55.15
N PRO A 5 -10.75 29.98 -53.96
CA PRO A 5 -12.04 30.31 -53.33
C PRO A 5 -11.99 31.62 -52.50
N PRO A 6 -13.14 32.28 -52.26
CA PRO A 6 -13.23 33.54 -51.51
C PRO A 6 -13.66 33.41 -50.03
N SER A 7 -13.38 34.51 -49.32
CA SER A 7 -13.52 34.88 -47.89
C SER A 7 -14.92 34.94 -47.27
N PRO A 8 -15.04 34.99 -45.91
CA PRO A 8 -16.33 35.00 -45.18
C PRO A 8 -16.90 36.41 -44.90
N LYS A 9 -18.20 36.47 -44.59
CA LYS A 9 -18.99 37.66 -44.19
C LYS A 9 -20.07 37.28 -43.13
N PRO A 10 -20.73 38.23 -42.43
CA PRO A 10 -20.63 38.40 -40.96
C PRO A 10 -21.84 37.93 -40.13
N ARG A 11 -21.62 37.76 -38.81
CA ARG A 11 -22.64 37.43 -37.79
C ARG A 11 -23.54 38.62 -37.44
N ARG A 12 -24.86 38.42 -37.48
CA ARG A 12 -25.89 39.25 -36.81
C ARG A 12 -26.40 38.52 -35.55
N GLY A 13 -26.60 39.24 -34.45
CA GLY A 13 -26.99 38.71 -33.13
C GLY A 13 -28.40 38.11 -33.06
N PRO A 14 -28.70 37.25 -32.07
CA PRO A 14 -29.97 36.56 -31.99
C PRO A 14 -31.04 37.38 -31.26
N ARG A 15 -32.25 37.32 -31.81
CA ARG A 15 -33.52 37.86 -31.27
C ARG A 15 -34.00 37.00 -30.11
N VAL A 16 -34.27 37.63 -28.96
CA VAL A 16 -34.66 37.01 -27.67
C VAL A 16 -36.14 36.60 -27.56
N TRP A 17 -36.93 36.73 -28.63
CA TRP A 17 -38.39 36.56 -28.58
C TRP A 17 -38.90 35.10 -28.44
N PRO A 18 -38.25 34.02 -28.95
CA PRO A 18 -38.89 32.70 -28.92
C PRO A 18 -38.83 31.99 -27.54
N TRP A 19 -37.94 32.41 -26.64
CA TRP A 19 -37.73 31.75 -25.34
C TRP A 19 -38.77 32.15 -24.28
N LEU A 20 -39.27 33.39 -24.31
CA LEU A 20 -40.30 33.87 -23.40
C LEU A 20 -41.68 33.23 -23.69
N LEU A 21 -41.96 32.89 -24.94
CA LEU A 21 -43.21 32.22 -25.34
C LEU A 21 -43.22 30.73 -24.94
N ALA A 22 -42.06 30.07 -24.96
CA ALA A 22 -41.93 28.68 -24.51
C ALA A 22 -42.09 28.53 -22.99
N LEU A 23 -41.59 29.50 -22.21
CA LEU A 23 -41.74 29.50 -20.75
C LEU A 23 -43.20 29.73 -20.29
N LEU A 24 -43.95 30.58 -20.99
CA LEU A 24 -45.37 30.81 -20.69
C LEU A 24 -46.26 29.61 -21.05
N LEU A 25 -45.93 28.88 -22.12
CA LEU A 25 -46.64 27.65 -22.49
C LEU A 25 -46.33 26.48 -21.53
N GLY A 26 -45.10 26.39 -21.03
CA GLY A 26 -44.71 25.41 -20.01
C GLY A 26 -45.39 25.62 -18.67
N ALA A 27 -45.53 26.87 -18.22
CA ALA A 27 -46.21 27.21 -16.97
C ALA A 27 -47.72 26.91 -17.02
N ALA A 28 -48.37 27.15 -18.17
CA ALA A 28 -49.79 26.83 -18.37
C ALA A 28 -50.07 25.31 -18.37
N ALA A 29 -49.15 24.50 -18.91
CA ALA A 29 -49.27 23.04 -18.91
C ALA A 29 -49.13 22.43 -17.49
N PHE A 30 -48.31 23.03 -16.63
CA PHE A 30 -48.11 22.56 -15.25
C PHE A 30 -49.33 22.84 -14.36
N VAL A 31 -49.99 24.00 -14.53
CA VAL A 31 -51.21 24.36 -13.77
C VAL A 31 -52.42 23.51 -14.18
N VAL A 32 -52.54 23.16 -15.47
CA VAL A 32 -53.60 22.25 -15.94
C VAL A 32 -53.37 20.80 -15.50
N GLY A 33 -52.10 20.38 -15.37
CA GLY A 33 -51.73 19.08 -14.79
C GLY A 33 -52.04 18.98 -13.29
N ALA A 34 -51.79 20.04 -12.53
CA ALA A 34 -52.06 20.09 -11.09
C ALA A 34 -53.56 20.09 -10.75
N LEU A 35 -54.41 20.68 -11.60
CA LEU A 35 -55.87 20.76 -11.37
C LEU A 35 -56.65 19.52 -11.86
N ARG A 36 -56.07 18.66 -12.70
CA ARG A 36 -56.71 17.39 -13.14
C ARG A 36 -56.26 16.14 -12.37
N GLY A 37 -55.23 16.24 -11.51
CA GLY A 37 -54.73 15.14 -10.69
C GLY A 37 -55.49 14.86 -9.38
N GLN A 38 -56.48 15.68 -9.01
CA GLN A 38 -57.14 15.59 -7.70
C GLN A 38 -58.40 14.69 -7.68
N ALA A 39 -58.84 14.14 -8.82
CA ALA A 39 -60.07 13.35 -8.90
C ALA A 39 -59.98 11.82 -8.60
N PRO A 40 -58.82 11.12 -8.69
CA PRO A 40 -58.76 9.69 -8.35
C PRO A 40 -58.35 9.39 -6.89
N VAL A 41 -57.84 10.38 -6.14
CA VAL A 41 -57.29 10.17 -4.79
C VAL A 41 -58.38 10.18 -3.70
N GLU A 42 -59.49 10.91 -3.90
CA GLU A 42 -60.62 10.90 -2.96
C GLU A 42 -61.51 9.66 -3.08
N ARG A 43 -61.65 9.07 -4.27
CA ARG A 43 -62.37 7.79 -4.44
C ARG A 43 -61.58 6.58 -3.90
N ALA A 44 -60.25 6.63 -3.92
CA ALA A 44 -59.42 5.60 -3.29
C ALA A 44 -59.50 5.67 -1.76
N ARG A 45 -59.61 6.87 -1.16
CA ARG A 45 -59.84 7.03 0.29
C ARG A 45 -61.23 6.55 0.73
N ALA A 46 -62.27 6.74 -0.08
CA ALA A 46 -63.62 6.27 0.24
C ALA A 46 -63.79 4.75 0.09
N CYS A 47 -63.07 4.09 -0.83
CA CYS A 47 -63.15 2.63 -1.02
C CYS A 47 -62.29 1.85 0.00
N LEU A 48 -61.21 2.45 0.51
CA LEU A 48 -60.46 1.89 1.64
C LEU A 48 -61.18 2.08 2.99
N ALA A 49 -62.07 3.08 3.12
CA ALA A 49 -62.85 3.31 4.34
C ALA A 49 -64.06 2.37 4.51
N SER A 50 -64.52 1.69 3.45
CA SER A 50 -65.70 0.81 3.50
C SER A 50 -65.37 -0.69 3.50
N ARG A 51 -64.08 -1.08 3.52
CA ARG A 51 -63.65 -2.50 3.58
C ARG A 51 -63.09 -2.93 4.94
N THR A 52 -63.15 -2.07 5.95
CA THR A 52 -62.73 -2.36 7.34
C THR A 52 -63.90 -2.26 8.34
N ALA A 53 -65.14 -2.37 7.87
CA ALA A 53 -66.31 -2.58 8.72
C ALA A 53 -66.63 -4.09 8.77
N GLY A 54 -66.05 -4.81 9.71
CA GLY A 54 -66.41 -6.20 10.00
C GLY A 54 -65.24 -7.11 10.32
N HIS A 55 -64.54 -6.86 11.42
CA HIS A 55 -64.19 -7.85 12.46
C HIS A 55 -63.36 -7.13 13.52
N ALA A 56 -63.99 -6.88 14.67
CA ALA A 56 -63.31 -6.39 15.85
C ALA A 56 -62.34 -7.48 16.34
N HIS A 57 -61.05 -7.29 16.07
CA HIS A 57 -60.01 -7.78 16.95
C HIS A 57 -59.53 -6.58 17.76
N GLU A 58 -59.78 -6.66 19.06
CA GLU A 58 -59.28 -5.73 20.07
C GLU A 58 -57.76 -5.64 19.94
N GLU A 59 -57.24 -4.46 19.57
CA GLU A 59 -55.79 -4.22 19.56
C GLU A 59 -55.26 -4.38 20.99
N PRO A 60 -54.32 -5.30 21.24
CA PRO A 60 -53.70 -5.36 22.55
C PRO A 60 -52.94 -4.06 22.75
N LYS A 61 -53.19 -3.38 23.87
CA LYS A 61 -52.29 -2.37 24.45
C LYS A 61 -50.84 -2.81 24.20
N PRO A 62 -49.91 -1.93 23.80
CA PRO A 62 -48.52 -2.32 23.68
C PRO A 62 -48.04 -2.73 25.07
N GLU A 63 -48.05 -4.04 25.34
CA GLU A 63 -47.37 -4.61 26.48
C GLU A 63 -45.90 -4.26 26.27
N THR A 64 -45.39 -3.35 27.09
CA THR A 64 -43.95 -3.18 27.28
C THR A 64 -43.42 -4.53 27.74
N LYS A 65 -42.98 -5.36 26.79
CA LYS A 65 -42.34 -6.65 27.08
C LYS A 65 -41.09 -6.33 27.89
N GLN A 66 -41.19 -6.55 29.19
CA GLN A 66 -40.10 -6.31 30.13
C GLN A 66 -39.15 -7.49 30.05
N TYR A 67 -37.94 -7.23 29.56
CA TYR A 67 -36.89 -8.23 29.47
C TYR A 67 -36.07 -8.23 30.76
N TYR A 68 -35.40 -9.33 31.08
CA TYR A 68 -34.55 -9.45 32.25
C TYR A 68 -33.18 -10.00 31.85
N THR A 69 -32.11 -9.48 32.45
CA THR A 69 -30.72 -9.89 32.17
C THR A 69 -29.93 -10.15 33.45
N CYS A 70 -28.89 -10.98 33.35
CA CYS A 70 -27.97 -11.30 34.44
C CYS A 70 -26.74 -10.40 34.41
N GLY A 71 -26.34 -9.83 35.56
CA GLY A 71 -25.15 -8.97 35.64
C GLY A 71 -23.82 -9.64 35.24
N MET A 72 -23.72 -10.97 35.38
CA MET A 72 -22.52 -11.75 34.99
C MET A 72 -22.62 -12.38 33.60
N HIS A 73 -23.83 -12.54 33.07
CA HIS A 73 -24.06 -13.14 31.75
C HIS A 73 -25.04 -12.27 30.94
N PRO A 74 -24.59 -11.10 30.46
CA PRO A 74 -25.48 -10.09 29.86
C PRO A 74 -26.24 -10.57 28.62
N TRP A 75 -25.71 -11.59 27.93
CA TRP A 75 -26.34 -12.23 26.77
C TRP A 75 -27.57 -13.09 27.11
N VAL A 76 -27.81 -13.39 28.39
CA VAL A 76 -29.01 -14.09 28.84
C VAL A 76 -30.12 -13.06 28.99
N VAL A 77 -30.90 -12.87 27.92
CA VAL A 77 -32.06 -11.96 27.90
C VAL A 77 -33.34 -12.80 27.89
N LEU A 78 -34.07 -12.79 29.00
CA LEU A 78 -35.28 -13.60 29.17
C LEU A 78 -36.53 -12.70 29.29
N PRO A 79 -37.68 -13.13 28.72
CA PRO A 79 -38.92 -12.36 28.78
C PRO A 79 -39.66 -12.49 30.12
N LYS A 80 -39.08 -13.17 31.12
CA LYS A 80 -39.68 -13.42 32.44
C LYS A 80 -38.63 -13.25 33.55
N PRO A 81 -39.03 -12.77 34.75
CA PRO A 81 -38.15 -12.77 35.91
C PRO A 81 -37.82 -14.21 36.33
N GLY A 82 -36.61 -14.43 36.85
CA GLY A 82 -36.14 -15.74 37.26
C GLY A 82 -34.64 -15.77 37.53
N LEU A 83 -34.09 -16.97 37.68
CA LEU A 83 -32.65 -17.17 37.86
C LEU A 83 -31.96 -17.32 36.50
N CYS A 84 -30.74 -16.79 36.39
CA CYS A 84 -29.88 -17.02 35.24
C CYS A 84 -29.61 -18.53 35.09
N PRO A 85 -29.85 -19.14 33.91
CA PRO A 85 -29.62 -20.58 33.69
C PRO A 85 -28.15 -21.02 33.82
N ILE A 86 -27.22 -20.05 33.85
CA ILE A 86 -25.77 -20.30 33.88
C ILE A 86 -25.24 -20.13 35.31
N CYS A 87 -25.31 -18.91 35.88
CA CYS A 87 -24.78 -18.63 37.23
C CYS A 87 -25.81 -18.71 38.35
N HIS A 88 -27.09 -18.98 38.05
CA HIS A 88 -28.15 -19.12 39.06
C HIS A 88 -28.33 -17.89 39.97
N MET A 89 -27.98 -16.70 39.48
CA MET A 89 -28.26 -15.42 40.16
C MET A 89 -29.54 -14.78 39.60
N ASP A 90 -30.19 -13.92 40.41
CA ASP A 90 -31.43 -13.25 40.04
C ASP A 90 -31.25 -12.36 38.79
N LEU A 91 -32.18 -12.48 37.85
CA LEU A 91 -32.22 -11.65 36.66
C LEU A 91 -32.82 -10.27 37.00
N THR A 92 -32.14 -9.22 36.56
CA THR A 92 -32.54 -7.82 36.77
C THR A 92 -33.33 -7.28 35.58
N PRO A 93 -34.35 -6.43 35.81
CA PRO A 93 -35.19 -5.89 34.73
C PRO A 93 -34.39 -4.96 33.81
N LEU A 94 -34.55 -5.19 32.51
CA LEU A 94 -33.95 -4.46 31.41
C LEU A 94 -34.94 -3.42 30.88
N ASP A 95 -34.55 -2.15 30.91
CA ASP A 95 -35.37 -1.06 30.37
C ASP A 95 -34.99 -0.80 28.91
N PRO A 96 -35.83 -1.18 27.92
CA PRO A 96 -35.55 -0.97 26.50
C PRO A 96 -35.39 0.52 26.13
N ALA A 97 -35.90 1.45 26.94
CA ALA A 97 -35.73 2.89 26.72
C ALA A 97 -34.31 3.40 27.00
N LYS A 98 -33.47 2.63 27.71
CA LYS A 98 -32.05 2.96 27.97
C LYS A 98 -31.09 2.50 26.88
N PHE A 99 -31.61 1.87 25.82
CA PHE A 99 -30.85 1.37 24.66
C PHE A 99 -31.12 2.22 23.41
N THR A 100 -31.30 3.54 23.59
CA THR A 100 -31.09 4.51 22.53
C THR A 100 -29.59 4.59 22.23
N GLY A 101 -29.18 5.11 21.07
CA GLY A 101 -27.75 5.23 20.71
C GLY A 101 -26.90 6.07 21.69
N GLU A 102 -27.46 6.57 22.78
CA GLU A 102 -26.78 7.31 23.85
C GLU A 102 -26.31 6.38 24.98
N ILE A 103 -25.08 6.60 25.43
CA ILE A 103 -24.43 5.87 26.51
C ILE A 103 -24.52 6.73 27.76
N ALA A 104 -25.39 6.33 28.70
CA ALA A 104 -25.45 6.93 30.03
C ALA A 104 -24.59 6.13 31.01
N ILE A 105 -23.59 6.78 31.61
CA ILE A 105 -22.70 6.24 32.63
C ILE A 105 -22.83 7.10 33.89
N ASP A 106 -22.79 6.45 35.05
CA ASP A 106 -22.79 7.14 36.33
C ASP A 106 -21.61 8.14 36.39
N PRO A 107 -21.85 9.42 36.73
CA PRO A 107 -20.80 10.44 36.81
C PRO A 107 -19.61 10.05 37.70
N VAL A 108 -19.85 9.28 38.78
CA VAL A 108 -18.78 8.78 39.66
C VAL A 108 -17.90 7.77 38.93
N VAL A 109 -18.50 6.89 38.12
CA VAL A 109 -17.76 5.93 37.28
C VAL A 109 -16.96 6.68 36.22
N THR A 110 -17.57 7.66 35.54
CA THR A 110 -16.89 8.53 34.55
C THR A 110 -15.67 9.23 35.14
N GLN A 111 -15.77 9.71 36.38
CA GLN A 111 -14.66 10.34 37.09
C GLN A 111 -13.57 9.33 37.48
N ASN A 112 -13.96 8.14 37.94
CA ASN A 112 -13.02 7.07 38.32
C ASN A 112 -12.22 6.53 37.13
N ILE A 113 -12.83 6.43 35.94
CA ILE A 113 -12.14 6.01 34.72
C ILE A 113 -11.31 7.14 34.08
N GLY A 114 -11.37 8.36 34.63
CA GLY A 114 -10.55 9.49 34.19
C GLY A 114 -10.93 10.05 32.82
N VAL A 115 -12.22 10.03 32.46
CA VAL A 115 -12.68 10.61 31.18
C VAL A 115 -12.32 12.10 31.11
N ARG A 116 -11.64 12.48 30.03
CA ARG A 116 -11.32 13.86 29.70
C ARG A 116 -12.09 14.27 28.46
N ILE A 117 -12.54 15.53 28.46
CA ILE A 117 -13.25 16.12 27.33
C ILE A 117 -12.52 17.38 26.87
N ALA A 118 -12.63 17.69 25.59
CA ALA A 118 -12.09 18.90 25.00
C ALA A 118 -13.05 19.45 23.94
N PRO A 119 -13.07 20.78 23.74
CA PRO A 119 -13.95 21.40 22.77
C PRO A 119 -13.45 21.17 21.33
N VAL A 120 -14.38 20.94 20.42
CA VAL A 120 -14.16 21.05 18.98
C VAL A 120 -14.06 22.54 18.63
N THR A 121 -12.99 22.93 17.96
CA THR A 121 -12.68 24.34 17.67
C THR A 121 -12.82 24.65 16.20
N ALA A 122 -13.09 25.91 15.86
CA ALA A 122 -13.07 26.38 14.48
C ALA A 122 -11.74 27.11 14.23
N GLY A 123 -10.98 26.72 13.22
CA GLY A 123 -9.69 27.35 12.93
C GLY A 123 -9.11 27.00 11.56
N PRO A 124 -8.05 27.71 11.13
CA PRO A 124 -7.33 27.36 9.92
C PRO A 124 -6.57 26.04 10.12
N VAL A 125 -6.53 25.22 9.08
CA VAL A 125 -5.69 24.01 9.05
C VAL A 125 -4.33 24.41 8.50
N SER A 126 -3.31 24.42 9.37
CA SER A 126 -1.91 24.59 8.97
C SER A 126 -1.13 23.30 9.18
N ARG A 127 -0.37 22.90 8.17
CA ARG A 127 0.56 21.76 8.21
C ARG A 127 1.93 22.21 7.77
N THR A 128 2.94 21.89 8.56
CA THR A 128 4.35 22.15 8.23
C THR A 128 4.95 20.88 7.68
N LEU A 129 5.21 20.88 6.37
CA LEU A 129 5.96 19.82 5.73
C LEU A 129 7.45 20.07 5.96
N ARG A 130 8.12 19.09 6.57
CA ARG A 130 9.59 19.09 6.75
C ARG A 130 10.18 18.14 5.72
N THR A 131 11.06 18.65 4.89
CA THR A 131 11.79 17.86 3.89
C THR A 131 13.25 18.29 3.85
N VAL A 132 14.06 17.51 3.13
CA VAL A 132 15.44 17.84 2.83
C VAL A 132 15.53 18.21 1.36
N GLY A 133 16.43 19.13 1.06
CA GLY A 133 16.75 19.50 -0.30
C GLY A 133 18.24 19.69 -0.50
N THR A 134 18.62 19.77 -1.76
CA THR A 134 20.00 20.04 -2.18
C THR A 134 20.04 21.39 -2.88
N VAL A 135 20.95 22.26 -2.46
CA VAL A 135 21.21 23.53 -3.13
C VAL A 135 21.80 23.23 -4.51
N ALA A 136 21.23 23.83 -5.55
CA ALA A 136 21.60 23.67 -6.94
C ALA A 136 21.84 25.04 -7.60
N TYR A 137 22.51 25.01 -8.74
CA TYR A 137 22.65 26.20 -9.58
C TYR A 137 21.29 26.63 -10.13
N ASP A 138 21.11 27.94 -10.29
CA ASP A 138 20.04 28.44 -11.14
C ASP A 138 20.40 28.17 -12.61
N GLU A 139 19.74 27.19 -13.23
CA GLU A 139 20.02 26.81 -14.61
C GLU A 139 19.69 27.94 -15.61
N THR A 140 18.78 28.85 -15.26
CA THR A 140 18.49 30.02 -16.12
C THR A 140 19.61 31.06 -16.09
N ALA A 141 20.42 31.03 -15.03
CA ALA A 141 21.59 31.88 -14.82
C ALA A 141 22.92 31.19 -15.18
N LEU A 142 22.87 29.98 -15.75
CA LEU A 142 24.02 29.31 -16.36
C LEU A 142 24.20 29.76 -17.81
N ARG A 143 25.45 30.00 -18.19
CA ARG A 143 25.83 30.37 -19.56
C ARG A 143 27.15 29.73 -19.93
N ASP A 144 27.17 29.14 -21.12
CA ASP A 144 28.38 28.62 -21.73
C ASP A 144 29.04 29.72 -22.57
N VAL A 145 30.34 29.92 -22.33
CA VAL A 145 31.18 30.78 -23.16
C VAL A 145 31.78 29.91 -24.25
N THR A 146 31.39 30.20 -25.49
CA THR A 146 31.87 29.54 -26.71
C THR A 146 32.51 30.57 -27.64
N THR A 147 33.19 30.11 -28.68
CA THR A 147 33.69 30.96 -29.76
C THR A 147 32.87 30.73 -31.02
N LYS A 148 32.64 31.77 -31.82
CA LYS A 148 32.00 31.66 -33.15
C LYS A 148 32.96 31.23 -34.26
N VAL A 149 34.26 31.33 -34.00
CA VAL A 149 35.33 30.92 -34.92
C VAL A 149 36.15 29.80 -34.32
N GLY A 150 36.78 29.02 -35.20
CA GLY A 150 37.81 28.07 -34.81
C GLY A 150 39.15 28.78 -34.56
N GLY A 151 39.98 28.20 -33.70
CA GLY A 151 41.28 28.77 -33.39
C GLY A 151 42.08 27.97 -32.37
N TRP A 152 43.24 28.49 -31.99
CA TRP A 152 44.10 27.93 -30.95
C TRP A 152 44.12 28.84 -29.74
N ILE A 153 43.96 28.27 -28.56
CA ILE A 153 44.02 28.98 -27.30
C ILE A 153 45.49 29.25 -26.99
N GLU A 154 45.93 30.50 -27.03
CA GLU A 154 47.33 30.84 -26.77
C GLU A 154 47.62 31.02 -25.28
N SER A 155 46.74 31.75 -24.57
CA SER A 155 46.91 32.00 -23.14
C SER A 155 45.60 31.94 -22.39
N ILE A 156 45.64 31.45 -21.14
CA ILE A 156 44.50 31.42 -20.23
C ILE A 156 44.70 32.53 -19.20
N LYS A 157 43.69 33.39 -19.00
CA LYS A 157 43.69 34.43 -17.96
C LYS A 157 42.95 33.98 -16.69
N VAL A 158 41.94 33.13 -16.86
CA VAL A 158 41.16 32.52 -15.77
C VAL A 158 41.37 31.01 -15.78
N ASP A 159 42.22 30.54 -14.87
CA ASP A 159 42.77 29.18 -14.84
C ASP A 159 42.07 28.22 -13.88
N SER A 160 41.24 28.74 -12.98
CA SER A 160 40.67 28.01 -11.83
C SER A 160 39.14 28.00 -11.83
N ILE A 161 38.57 26.82 -11.52
CA ILE A 161 37.14 26.65 -11.22
C ILE A 161 36.87 27.27 -9.84
N GLY A 162 35.71 27.91 -9.68
CA GLY A 162 35.30 28.61 -8.46
C GLY A 162 35.75 30.07 -8.40
N ARG A 163 36.55 30.55 -9.36
CA ARG A 163 36.94 31.96 -9.46
C ARG A 163 35.76 32.82 -9.92
N ALA A 164 35.53 33.92 -9.21
CA ALA A 164 34.61 34.97 -9.64
C ALA A 164 35.25 35.79 -10.78
N VAL A 165 34.44 36.14 -11.77
CA VAL A 165 34.82 36.96 -12.93
C VAL A 165 33.82 38.10 -13.11
N ALA A 166 34.31 39.28 -13.47
CA ALA A 166 33.46 40.42 -13.80
C ALA A 166 32.96 40.35 -15.25
N GLY A 167 31.84 41.03 -15.55
CA GLY A 167 31.39 41.22 -16.92
C GLY A 167 32.45 41.95 -17.74
N GLY A 168 32.81 41.40 -18.90
CA GLY A 168 33.86 41.92 -19.78
C GLY A 168 35.29 41.52 -19.37
N GLU A 169 35.52 40.83 -18.26
CA GLU A 169 36.86 40.36 -17.88
C GLU A 169 37.39 39.35 -18.94
N PRO A 170 38.66 39.49 -19.39
CA PRO A 170 39.23 38.54 -20.35
C PRO A 170 39.44 37.18 -19.69
N LEU A 171 38.90 36.12 -20.31
CA LEU A 171 38.98 34.74 -19.83
C LEU A 171 40.19 34.00 -20.43
N LEU A 172 40.39 34.17 -21.75
CA LEU A 172 41.51 33.60 -22.50
C LEU A 172 41.84 34.44 -23.74
N GLU A 173 42.97 34.16 -24.36
CA GLU A 173 43.38 34.71 -25.65
C GLU A 173 43.33 33.62 -26.72
N LEU A 174 42.61 33.90 -27.80
CA LEU A 174 42.40 33.01 -28.93
C LEU A 174 43.14 33.55 -30.16
N TYR A 175 43.96 32.72 -30.79
CA TYR A 175 44.45 32.94 -32.15
C TYR A 175 43.49 32.30 -33.15
N SER A 176 42.89 33.10 -34.02
CA SER A 176 42.06 32.61 -35.12
C SER A 176 42.51 33.26 -36.44
N PRO A 177 42.97 32.48 -37.43
CA PRO A 177 43.32 33.00 -38.74
C PRO A 177 42.18 33.77 -39.41
N GLU A 178 40.93 33.34 -39.19
CA GLU A 178 39.74 34.01 -39.74
C GLU A 178 39.57 35.41 -39.18
N ILE A 179 39.77 35.59 -37.87
CA ILE A 179 39.71 36.92 -37.24
C ILE A 179 40.85 37.80 -37.73
N VAL A 180 42.07 37.27 -37.91
CA VAL A 180 43.19 38.05 -38.45
C VAL A 180 42.89 38.54 -39.88
N ALA A 181 42.39 37.66 -40.74
CA ALA A 181 42.01 38.03 -42.10
C ALA A 181 40.91 39.11 -42.12
N ALA A 182 39.87 38.94 -41.30
CA ALA A 182 38.78 39.92 -41.20
C ALA A 182 39.26 41.29 -40.67
N GLN A 183 40.24 41.32 -39.76
CA GLN A 183 40.86 42.56 -39.31
C GLN A 183 41.61 43.28 -40.44
N GLU A 184 42.40 42.54 -41.23
CA GLU A 184 43.13 43.11 -42.37
C GLU A 184 42.17 43.67 -43.43
N GLU A 185 41.08 42.96 -43.74
CA GLU A 185 40.01 43.43 -44.63
C GLU A 185 39.40 44.76 -44.14
N TYR A 186 39.10 44.87 -42.84
CA TYR A 186 38.59 46.10 -42.23
C TYR A 186 39.60 47.25 -42.31
N LEU A 187 40.88 46.98 -42.05
CA LEU A 187 41.94 47.99 -42.16
C LEU A 187 42.17 48.46 -43.60
N ILE A 188 42.07 47.56 -44.58
CA ILE A 188 42.13 47.90 -46.00
C ILE A 188 40.94 48.78 -46.39
N ALA A 189 39.73 48.44 -45.92
CA ALA A 189 38.53 49.25 -46.15
C ALA A 189 38.66 50.66 -45.55
N LEU A 190 39.20 50.79 -44.33
CA LEU A 190 39.44 52.08 -43.68
C LEU A 190 40.43 52.97 -44.45
N ARG A 191 41.41 52.38 -45.14
CA ARG A 191 42.39 53.11 -45.96
C ARG A 191 41.85 53.47 -47.35
N SER A 192 40.71 52.91 -47.76
CA SER A 192 40.09 53.16 -49.07
C SER A 192 39.14 54.37 -48.99
N PRO A 193 39.47 55.51 -49.63
CA PRO A 193 38.63 56.71 -49.55
C PRO A 193 37.27 56.51 -50.23
N GLY A 194 36.19 56.93 -49.57
CA GLY A 194 34.87 57.10 -50.19
C GLY A 194 33.95 55.86 -50.24
N ASN A 195 34.33 54.73 -49.64
CA ASN A 195 33.51 53.51 -49.63
C ASN A 195 33.00 53.16 -48.23
N THR A 196 32.09 53.98 -47.69
CA THR A 196 31.51 53.79 -46.35
C THR A 196 30.78 52.46 -46.21
N ALA A 197 30.08 52.01 -47.27
CA ALA A 197 29.37 50.73 -47.28
C ALA A 197 30.31 49.54 -47.05
N LEU A 198 31.53 49.58 -47.60
CA LEU A 198 32.53 48.52 -47.39
C LEU A 198 33.08 48.54 -45.96
N ILE A 199 33.33 49.72 -45.40
CA ILE A 199 33.79 49.89 -44.01
C ILE A 199 32.72 49.34 -43.05
N ASP A 200 31.46 49.69 -43.26
CA ASP A 200 30.35 49.24 -42.43
C ASP A 200 30.13 47.72 -42.54
N ALA A 201 30.27 47.14 -43.74
CA ALA A 201 30.17 45.70 -43.94
C ALA A 201 31.31 44.93 -43.24
N ALA A 202 32.55 45.40 -43.37
CA ALA A 202 33.71 44.79 -42.72
C ALA A 202 33.65 44.93 -41.19
N ARG A 203 33.18 46.08 -40.68
CA ARG A 203 32.92 46.29 -39.25
C ARG A 203 31.84 45.33 -38.73
N THR A 204 30.70 45.25 -39.41
CA THR A 204 29.58 44.37 -39.04
C THR A 204 30.03 42.91 -38.99
N ARG A 205 30.89 42.49 -39.94
CA ARG A 205 31.48 41.15 -39.93
C ARG A 205 32.27 40.89 -38.65
N LEU A 206 33.17 41.79 -38.26
CA LEU A 206 33.95 41.65 -37.02
C LEU A 206 33.07 41.66 -35.76
N GLU A 207 32.00 42.47 -35.73
CA GLU A 207 31.01 42.46 -34.65
C GLU A 207 30.29 41.11 -34.56
N TYR A 208 29.95 40.48 -35.69
CA TYR A 208 29.37 39.14 -35.70
C TYR A 208 30.34 38.05 -35.25
N LEU A 209 31.65 38.27 -35.33
CA LEU A 209 32.68 37.42 -34.74
C LEU A 209 32.96 37.73 -33.27
N ASP A 210 32.09 38.52 -32.62
CA ASP A 210 32.15 38.93 -31.22
C ASP A 210 33.38 39.77 -30.84
N MET A 211 33.97 40.51 -31.79
CA MET A 211 34.87 41.61 -31.43
C MET A 211 34.05 42.73 -30.77
N THR A 212 34.46 43.08 -29.55
CA THR A 212 33.82 44.15 -28.78
C THR A 212 34.03 45.52 -29.45
N PRO A 213 33.13 46.50 -29.22
CA PRO A 213 33.32 47.86 -29.70
C PRO A 213 34.66 48.48 -29.31
N ASP A 214 35.20 48.12 -28.15
CA ASP A 214 36.48 48.60 -27.66
C ASP A 214 37.64 48.02 -28.47
N GLN A 215 37.59 46.71 -28.76
CA GLN A 215 38.58 46.05 -29.63
C GLN A 215 38.53 46.59 -31.06
N LEU A 216 37.35 46.96 -31.56
CA LEU A 216 37.19 47.59 -32.88
C LEU A 216 37.75 49.00 -32.94
N ARG A 217 37.52 49.82 -31.90
CA ARG A 217 38.12 51.17 -31.80
C ARG A 217 39.64 51.07 -31.71
N ASP A 218 40.16 50.20 -30.86
CA ASP A 218 41.60 49.94 -30.73
C ASP A 218 42.22 49.53 -32.07
N LEU A 219 41.55 48.67 -32.85
CA LEU A 219 42.00 48.24 -34.18
C LEU A 219 42.03 49.42 -35.16
N ALA A 220 40.99 50.24 -35.18
CA ALA A 220 40.89 51.41 -36.07
C ALA A 220 41.95 52.48 -35.73
N GLU A 221 42.22 52.71 -34.45
CA GLU A 221 43.22 53.70 -33.98
C GLU A 221 44.66 53.22 -34.20
N THR A 222 44.95 51.96 -33.89
CA THR A 222 46.31 51.42 -34.03
C THR A 222 46.67 51.10 -35.48
N GLY A 223 45.68 50.78 -36.32
CA GLY A 223 45.88 50.47 -37.73
C GLY A 223 46.62 49.15 -37.99
N VAL A 224 46.77 48.29 -36.97
CA VAL A 224 47.54 47.04 -37.01
C VAL A 224 46.67 45.87 -36.54
N ALA A 225 46.57 44.83 -37.36
CA ALA A 225 45.83 43.60 -37.01
C ALA A 225 46.54 42.85 -35.86
N ARG A 226 45.78 42.43 -34.85
CA ARG A 226 46.30 41.66 -33.72
C ARG A 226 46.19 40.17 -33.99
N LYS A 227 47.24 39.44 -33.65
CA LYS A 227 47.29 37.97 -33.77
C LYS A 227 46.24 37.32 -32.86
N THR A 228 46.20 37.71 -31.59
CA THR A 228 45.29 37.13 -30.60
C THR A 228 44.14 38.09 -30.26
N LEU A 229 42.97 37.52 -29.99
CA LEU A 229 41.81 38.21 -29.48
C LEU A 229 41.45 37.67 -28.10
N ALA A 230 41.18 38.57 -27.15
CA ALA A 230 40.70 38.17 -25.83
C ALA A 230 39.21 37.81 -25.91
N VAL A 231 38.87 36.57 -25.53
CA VAL A 231 37.49 36.13 -25.29
C VAL A 231 37.12 36.56 -23.88
N ARG A 232 36.03 37.33 -23.75
CA ARG A 232 35.62 37.99 -22.50
C ARG A 232 34.38 37.34 -21.90
N SER A 233 34.22 37.51 -20.59
CA SER A 233 33.01 37.08 -19.90
C SER A 233 31.80 37.92 -20.33
N PRO A 234 30.66 37.32 -20.71
CA PRO A 234 29.47 38.08 -21.09
C PRO A 234 28.75 38.75 -19.90
N PHE A 235 28.95 38.27 -18.68
CA PHE A 235 28.34 38.81 -17.44
C PHE A 235 29.24 38.51 -16.23
N ALA A 236 28.91 39.09 -15.08
CA ALA A 236 29.62 38.78 -13.84
C ALA A 236 29.11 37.45 -13.26
N GLY A 237 30.01 36.55 -12.87
CA GLY A 237 29.63 35.23 -12.36
C GLY A 237 30.82 34.43 -11.85
N ILE A 238 30.60 33.16 -11.53
CA ILE A 238 31.62 32.23 -11.05
C ILE A 238 31.85 31.14 -12.09
N VAL A 239 33.11 30.80 -12.34
CA VAL A 239 33.48 29.68 -13.22
C VAL A 239 33.10 28.37 -12.56
N VAL A 240 32.15 27.63 -13.13
CA VAL A 240 31.72 26.32 -12.61
C VAL A 240 32.33 25.16 -13.38
N GLU A 241 32.61 25.36 -14.67
CA GLU A 241 33.34 24.40 -15.50
C GLU A 241 34.34 25.14 -16.38
N ARG A 242 35.49 24.49 -16.64
CA ARG A 242 36.52 24.97 -17.57
C ARG A 242 37.00 23.81 -18.44
N SER A 243 36.77 23.95 -19.74
CA SER A 243 37.24 23.00 -20.76
C SER A 243 38.34 23.60 -21.65
N ALA A 244 38.62 24.89 -21.50
CA ALA A 244 39.69 25.60 -22.20
C ALA A 244 41.08 25.31 -21.60
N TYR A 245 42.02 24.85 -22.42
CA TYR A 245 43.42 24.63 -22.04
C TYR A 245 44.36 25.38 -22.98
N ALA A 246 45.46 25.92 -22.45
CA ALA A 246 46.48 26.57 -23.28
C ALA A 246 47.07 25.57 -24.30
N GLY A 247 47.23 26.02 -25.54
CA GLY A 247 47.68 25.23 -26.68
C GLY A 247 46.59 24.40 -27.36
N ALA A 248 45.41 24.26 -26.77
CA ALA A 248 44.32 23.47 -27.35
C ALA A 248 43.67 24.20 -28.54
N ARG A 249 43.23 23.42 -29.53
CA ARG A 249 42.40 23.92 -30.63
C ARG A 249 40.93 23.87 -30.22
N THR A 250 40.18 24.92 -30.53
CA THR A 250 38.73 25.01 -30.35
C THR A 250 38.03 25.18 -31.68
N GLU A 251 36.85 24.56 -31.82
CA GLU A 251 35.97 24.72 -32.97
C GLU A 251 34.77 25.60 -32.59
N PRO A 252 34.10 26.25 -33.56
CA PRO A 252 32.92 27.05 -33.29
C PRO A 252 31.87 26.30 -32.47
N GLY A 253 31.33 26.94 -31.42
CA GLY A 253 30.31 26.36 -30.55
C GLY A 253 30.85 25.40 -29.47
N THR A 254 32.15 25.10 -29.44
CA THR A 254 32.74 24.30 -28.36
C THR A 254 32.70 25.08 -27.04
N PRO A 255 32.14 24.52 -25.96
CA PRO A 255 32.10 25.20 -24.66
C PRO A 255 33.51 25.28 -24.05
N LEU A 256 33.95 26.51 -23.77
CA LEU A 256 35.27 26.79 -23.20
C LEU A 256 35.20 26.99 -21.69
N TYR A 257 34.18 27.72 -21.24
CA TYR A 257 33.85 27.95 -19.84
C TYR A 257 32.34 27.83 -19.65
N ARG A 258 31.93 27.39 -18.46
CA ARG A 258 30.56 27.57 -17.96
C ARG A 258 30.60 28.52 -16.77
N LEU A 259 29.79 29.56 -16.84
CA LEU A 259 29.67 30.58 -15.80
C LEU A 259 28.30 30.49 -15.14
N ALA A 260 28.25 30.69 -13.83
CA ALA A 260 27.03 30.74 -13.04
C ALA A 260 26.93 32.07 -12.29
N ASP A 261 25.79 32.75 -12.35
CA ASP A 261 25.45 33.77 -11.37
C ASP A 261 24.88 33.08 -10.12
N LEU A 262 25.55 33.26 -8.96
CA LEU A 262 25.15 32.68 -7.68
C LEU A 262 24.42 33.67 -6.77
N SER A 263 24.03 34.85 -7.26
CA SER A 263 23.21 35.81 -6.51
C SER A 263 21.86 35.21 -6.09
N ARG A 264 21.40 34.20 -6.82
CA ARG A 264 20.24 33.38 -6.53
C ARG A 264 20.57 31.90 -6.70
N VAL A 265 20.00 31.06 -5.85
CA VAL A 265 20.20 29.62 -5.92
C VAL A 265 18.87 28.90 -5.89
N TRP A 266 18.86 27.71 -6.48
CA TRP A 266 17.74 26.81 -6.39
C TRP A 266 17.96 25.81 -5.27
N VAL A 267 16.89 25.33 -4.67
CA VAL A 267 16.93 24.20 -3.75
C VAL A 267 15.96 23.16 -4.27
N MET A 268 16.51 22.02 -4.65
CA MET A 268 15.76 20.87 -5.14
C MET A 268 15.32 20.04 -3.94
N VAL A 269 14.02 20.01 -3.68
CA VAL A 269 13.43 19.17 -2.61
C VAL A 269 12.75 17.96 -3.21
N SER A 270 12.90 16.83 -2.54
CA SER A 270 12.15 15.61 -2.87
C SER A 270 10.90 15.52 -2.00
N LEU A 271 9.77 15.25 -2.63
CA LEU A 271 8.45 15.18 -2.01
C LEU A 271 7.84 13.80 -2.28
N TYR A 272 7.27 13.18 -1.25
CA TYR A 272 6.51 11.95 -1.45
C TYR A 272 5.15 12.25 -2.08
N GLU A 273 4.57 11.24 -2.74
CA GLU A 273 3.27 11.36 -3.42
C GLU A 273 2.16 11.90 -2.51
N TYR A 274 2.06 11.41 -1.26
CA TYR A 274 1.07 11.87 -0.29
C TYR A 274 1.27 13.33 0.18
N GLN A 275 2.42 13.95 -0.13
CA GLN A 275 2.75 15.32 0.26
C GLN A 275 2.40 16.33 -0.84
N LEU A 276 2.32 15.89 -2.10
CA LEU A 276 2.03 16.73 -3.26
C LEU A 276 0.77 17.60 -3.15
N PRO A 277 -0.36 17.11 -2.59
CA PRO A 277 -1.57 17.94 -2.46
C PRO A 277 -1.39 19.20 -1.62
N PHE A 278 -0.34 19.23 -0.77
CA PHE A 278 -0.08 20.31 0.17
C PHE A 278 1.00 21.29 -0.32
N VAL A 279 1.59 21.04 -1.49
CA VAL A 279 2.65 21.89 -2.06
C VAL A 279 2.12 22.60 -3.29
N ARG A 280 2.12 23.94 -3.26
CA ARG A 280 1.66 24.79 -4.36
C ARG A 280 2.78 25.71 -4.85
N PRO A 281 2.79 26.08 -6.14
CA PRO A 281 3.64 27.17 -6.62
C PRO A 281 3.38 28.46 -5.82
N ASP A 282 4.42 29.27 -5.65
CA ASP A 282 4.42 30.53 -4.89
C ASP A 282 4.21 30.40 -3.37
N GLN A 283 4.19 29.16 -2.86
CA GLN A 283 4.09 28.91 -1.42
C GLN A 283 5.39 29.33 -0.71
N PRO A 284 5.30 29.99 0.47
CA PRO A 284 6.48 30.36 1.25
C PRO A 284 7.22 29.12 1.77
N ALA A 285 8.54 29.19 1.74
CA ALA A 285 9.43 28.15 2.20
C ALA A 285 10.51 28.75 3.10
N THR A 286 10.80 28.08 4.21
CA THR A 286 11.89 28.45 5.11
C THR A 286 12.95 27.37 5.07
N MET A 287 14.19 27.77 4.83
CA MET A 287 15.34 26.89 4.74
C MET A 287 16.27 27.12 5.93
N SER A 288 16.79 26.03 6.48
CA SER A 288 17.84 26.02 7.50
C SER A 288 18.99 25.12 7.04
N LEU A 289 20.23 25.58 7.23
CA LEU A 289 21.43 24.81 6.89
C LEU A 289 22.03 24.19 8.16
N PRO A 290 22.35 22.89 8.18
CA PRO A 290 23.02 22.27 9.33
C PRO A 290 24.35 22.92 9.69
N TYR A 291 25.08 23.43 8.69
CA TYR A 291 26.38 24.08 8.86
C TYR A 291 26.30 25.51 9.42
N PHE A 292 25.10 26.13 9.42
CA PHE A 292 24.90 27.49 9.93
C PHE A 292 23.68 27.54 10.85
N PRO A 293 23.78 26.96 12.06
CA PRO A 293 22.64 26.84 12.97
C PRO A 293 22.15 28.21 13.43
N GLY A 294 20.83 28.37 13.50
CA GLY A 294 20.17 29.59 14.01
C GLY A 294 19.84 30.65 12.96
N ARG A 295 20.34 30.52 11.71
CA ARG A 295 19.93 31.38 10.59
C ARG A 295 18.91 30.67 9.71
N GLU A 296 17.82 31.34 9.42
CA GLU A 296 16.81 30.88 8.47
C GLU A 296 16.88 31.72 7.20
N PHE A 297 16.67 31.07 6.06
CA PHE A 297 16.59 31.70 4.76
C PHE A 297 15.16 31.58 4.26
N GLU A 298 14.59 32.70 3.83
CA GLU A 298 13.25 32.74 3.27
C GLU A 298 13.32 32.59 1.75
N GLY A 299 12.41 31.80 1.22
CA GLY A 299 12.27 31.54 -0.21
C GLY A 299 10.86 31.13 -0.55
N ARG A 300 10.67 30.68 -1.78
CA ARG A 300 9.36 30.25 -2.28
C ARG A 300 9.46 29.04 -3.18
N VAL A 301 8.37 28.29 -3.29
CA VAL A 301 8.24 27.20 -4.26
C VAL A 301 8.09 27.80 -5.66
N ALA A 302 9.14 27.72 -6.46
CA ALA A 302 9.15 28.26 -7.82
C ALA A 302 8.44 27.33 -8.80
N PHE A 303 8.63 26.01 -8.66
CA PHE A 303 8.05 25.05 -9.58
C PHE A 303 7.92 23.65 -8.94
N VAL A 304 6.84 22.93 -9.25
CA VAL A 304 6.67 21.52 -8.89
C VAL A 304 6.65 20.72 -10.19
N TYR A 305 7.55 19.75 -10.32
CA TYR A 305 7.68 18.99 -11.57
C TYR A 305 6.46 18.06 -11.77
N PRO A 306 5.95 17.91 -13.00
CA PRO A 306 4.74 17.15 -13.29
C PRO A 306 4.96 15.63 -13.38
N TYR A 307 6.13 15.14 -12.98
CA TYR A 307 6.50 13.73 -13.05
C TYR A 307 7.17 13.29 -11.74
N LEU A 308 7.04 12.01 -11.43
CA LEU A 308 7.74 11.36 -10.32
C LEU A 308 8.94 10.58 -10.84
N ASP A 309 9.98 10.48 -10.02
CA ASP A 309 11.07 9.53 -10.26
C ASP A 309 10.53 8.09 -10.07
N PRO A 310 10.65 7.21 -11.08
CA PRO A 310 10.07 5.86 -11.02
C PRO A 310 10.78 4.94 -10.02
N LYS A 311 12.04 5.22 -9.66
CA LYS A 311 12.82 4.43 -8.70
C LYS A 311 12.47 4.81 -7.26
N THR A 312 12.35 6.10 -6.98
CA THR A 312 12.10 6.58 -5.60
C THR A 312 10.63 6.87 -5.32
N ARG A 313 9.79 6.97 -6.36
CA ARG A 313 8.39 7.44 -6.30
C ARG A 313 8.26 8.80 -5.60
N GLN A 314 9.26 9.65 -5.80
CA GLN A 314 9.28 11.02 -5.28
C GLN A 314 9.09 12.01 -6.42
N ALA A 315 8.32 13.05 -6.16
CA ALA A 315 8.24 14.22 -7.01
C ALA A 315 9.31 15.23 -6.59
N SER A 316 9.88 15.92 -7.58
CA SER A 316 10.82 17.00 -7.33
C SER A 316 10.09 18.33 -7.32
N ALA A 317 10.42 19.20 -6.37
CA ALA A 317 10.04 20.60 -6.41
C ALA A 317 11.29 21.48 -6.31
N ARG A 318 11.26 22.58 -7.04
CA ARG A 318 12.30 23.59 -7.07
C ARG A 318 11.85 24.79 -6.26
N LEU A 319 12.66 25.17 -5.29
CA LEU A 319 12.50 26.37 -4.49
C LEU A 319 13.58 27.38 -4.88
N GLU A 320 13.27 28.67 -4.75
CA GLU A 320 14.17 29.77 -5.09
C GLU A 320 14.50 30.57 -3.83
N PHE A 321 15.81 30.83 -3.63
CA PHE A 321 16.34 31.58 -2.48
C PHE A 321 17.35 32.63 -2.95
N GLU A 322 17.25 33.82 -2.38
CA GLU A 322 18.23 34.89 -2.57
C GLU A 322 19.55 34.55 -1.84
N ASN A 323 20.68 34.86 -2.48
CA ASN A 323 22.02 34.53 -2.01
C ASN A 323 22.99 35.72 -2.15
N ALA A 324 22.55 36.91 -1.73
CA ALA A 324 23.33 38.14 -1.85
C ALA A 324 24.70 38.07 -1.13
N GLU A 325 24.80 37.33 -0.02
CA GLU A 325 26.04 37.15 0.75
C GLU A 325 26.93 36.00 0.23
N GLY A 326 26.47 35.23 -0.77
CA GLY A 326 27.22 34.08 -1.30
C GLY A 326 27.40 32.92 -0.32
N LEU A 327 26.56 32.84 0.72
CA LEU A 327 26.63 31.81 1.77
C LEU A 327 26.09 30.46 1.29
N LEU A 328 25.10 30.48 0.39
CA LEU A 328 24.47 29.29 -0.15
C LEU A 328 25.32 28.75 -1.30
N LYS A 329 26.00 27.63 -1.05
CA LYS A 329 26.85 26.98 -2.06
C LYS A 329 26.13 25.80 -2.68
N PRO A 330 26.09 25.69 -4.03
CA PRO A 330 25.57 24.52 -4.71
C PRO A 330 26.23 23.22 -4.22
N GLY A 331 25.44 22.16 -4.09
CA GLY A 331 25.82 20.87 -3.50
C GLY A 331 25.58 20.75 -1.99
N MET A 332 25.23 21.83 -1.28
CA MET A 332 24.91 21.76 0.14
C MET A 332 23.55 21.08 0.39
N PHE A 333 23.45 20.34 1.50
CA PHE A 333 22.17 19.88 2.02
C PHE A 333 21.49 20.96 2.84
N ALA A 334 20.18 21.06 2.68
CA ALA A 334 19.34 22.03 3.35
C ALA A 334 18.10 21.37 3.94
N GLY A 335 17.78 21.70 5.19
CA GLY A 335 16.48 21.38 5.78
C GLY A 335 15.47 22.43 5.32
N VAL A 336 14.35 21.99 4.77
CA VAL A 336 13.30 22.87 4.24
C VAL A 336 12.00 22.64 5.01
N ARG A 337 11.37 23.73 5.43
CA ARG A 337 10.04 23.78 6.01
C ARG A 337 9.10 24.49 5.04
N LEU A 338 8.07 23.77 4.61
CA LEU A 338 7.00 24.28 3.77
C LEU A 338 5.74 24.37 4.62
N SER A 339 5.24 25.58 4.85
CA SER A 339 4.02 25.80 5.60
C SER A 339 2.84 25.82 4.64
N SER A 340 1.97 24.82 4.72
CA SER A 340 0.74 24.74 3.95
C SER A 340 -0.42 25.14 4.85
N THR A 341 -1.02 26.30 4.60
CA THR A 341 -2.24 26.73 5.29
C THR A 341 -3.39 26.62 4.31
N THR A 342 -4.40 25.85 4.69
CA THR A 342 -5.63 25.77 3.89
C THR A 342 -6.45 27.02 4.10
N GLU A 343 -6.92 27.63 3.02
CA GLU A 343 -7.84 28.75 3.09
C GLU A 343 -9.19 28.30 3.68
N GLY A 344 -9.69 29.07 4.66
CA GLY A 344 -10.98 28.86 5.29
C GLY A 344 -10.91 28.32 6.73
N VAL A 345 -11.99 28.58 7.47
CA VAL A 345 -12.17 28.08 8.84
C VAL A 345 -12.73 26.66 8.75
N ARG A 346 -12.05 25.69 9.38
CA ARG A 346 -12.45 24.29 9.43
C ARG A 346 -12.79 23.86 10.85
N THR A 347 -13.58 22.82 10.97
CA THR A 347 -13.86 22.15 12.25
C THR A 347 -12.66 21.31 12.65
N LEU A 348 -12.08 21.57 13.81
CA LEU A 348 -10.90 20.91 14.34
C LEU A 348 -11.24 20.20 15.64
N ALA A 349 -11.08 18.88 15.65
CA ALA A 349 -11.13 18.08 16.88
C ALA A 349 -9.70 17.73 17.34
N PRO A 350 -9.46 17.53 18.64
CA PRO A 350 -8.22 16.90 19.10
C PRO A 350 -8.06 15.53 18.43
N ARG A 351 -6.88 15.21 17.90
CA ARG A 351 -6.62 13.92 17.24
C ARG A 351 -6.92 12.74 18.18
N GLU A 352 -6.63 12.91 19.47
CA GLU A 352 -6.87 11.93 20.51
C GLU A 352 -8.36 11.60 20.71
N ALA A 353 -9.29 12.46 20.30
CA ALA A 353 -10.73 12.22 20.43
C ALA A 353 -11.33 11.39 19.29
N VAL A 354 -10.52 11.07 18.28
CA VAL A 354 -10.94 10.33 17.10
C VAL A 354 -10.38 8.91 17.18
N LEU A 355 -11.28 7.93 17.29
CA LEU A 355 -10.96 6.51 17.32
C LEU A 355 -11.13 5.92 15.92
N ASP A 356 -10.05 5.37 15.37
CA ASP A 356 -10.09 4.59 14.13
C ASP A 356 -10.16 3.11 14.47
N THR A 357 -11.31 2.48 14.17
CA THR A 357 -11.52 1.06 14.43
C THR A 357 -11.16 0.18 13.22
N GLY A 358 -10.53 0.75 12.18
CA GLY A 358 -10.22 0.10 10.90
C GLY A 358 -11.43 0.01 9.96
N ALA A 359 -12.62 -0.30 10.48
CA ALA A 359 -13.86 -0.34 9.72
C ALA A 359 -14.59 1.03 9.64
N ARG A 360 -14.47 1.86 10.67
CA ARG A 360 -15.06 3.20 10.75
C ARG A 360 -14.28 4.09 11.70
N THR A 361 -14.44 5.39 11.54
CA THR A 361 -13.87 6.39 12.44
C THR A 361 -14.97 6.99 13.32
N VAL A 362 -14.79 6.99 14.64
CA VAL A 362 -15.81 7.37 15.62
C VAL A 362 -15.24 8.38 16.62
N ALA A 363 -16.05 9.36 17.01
CA ALA A 363 -15.79 10.25 18.14
C ALA A 363 -16.96 10.21 19.12
N PHE A 364 -16.70 10.36 20.41
CA PHE A 364 -17.75 10.39 21.44
C PHE A 364 -18.04 11.83 21.84
N VAL A 365 -19.25 12.30 21.57
CA VAL A 365 -19.72 13.63 21.97
C VAL A 365 -20.29 13.54 23.38
N SER A 366 -19.85 14.42 24.28
CA SER A 366 -20.39 14.53 25.63
C SER A 366 -21.60 15.45 25.62
N LEU A 367 -22.76 14.91 26.01
CA LEU A 367 -24.02 15.66 26.15
C LEU A 367 -24.20 16.25 27.57
N GLY A 368 -23.22 16.03 28.45
CA GLY A 368 -23.29 16.40 29.87
C GLY A 368 -23.94 15.31 30.75
N GLU A 369 -23.82 15.47 32.07
CA GLU A 369 -24.45 14.58 33.07
C GLU A 369 -24.10 13.09 32.91
N GLY A 370 -22.88 12.77 32.44
CA GLY A 370 -22.45 11.39 32.22
C GLY A 370 -23.04 10.72 30.96
N ARG A 371 -23.66 11.49 30.07
CA ARG A 371 -24.18 11.02 28.78
C ARG A 371 -23.20 11.26 27.63
N PHE A 372 -23.02 10.23 26.81
CA PHE A 372 -22.11 10.22 25.67
C PHE A 372 -22.81 9.66 24.43
N GLU A 373 -22.61 10.29 23.28
CA GLU A 373 -23.15 9.87 22.00
C GLU A 373 -21.98 9.44 21.08
N PRO A 374 -21.92 8.15 20.65
CA PRO A 374 -20.98 7.71 19.63
C PRO A 374 -21.41 8.27 18.27
N ARG A 375 -20.52 9.01 17.61
CA ARG A 375 -20.79 9.59 16.30
C ARG A 375 -19.73 9.22 15.30
N THR A 376 -20.15 8.69 14.16
CA THR A 376 -19.25 8.44 13.03
C THR A 376 -18.76 9.77 12.48
N VAL A 377 -17.45 9.90 12.34
CA VAL A 377 -16.81 11.12 11.84
C VAL A 377 -16.00 10.81 10.60
N ARG A 378 -15.90 11.77 9.69
CA ARG A 378 -14.98 11.71 8.55
C ARG A 378 -13.90 12.75 8.75
N THR A 379 -12.66 12.32 8.93
CA THR A 379 -11.54 13.23 9.18
C THR A 379 -10.78 13.58 7.89
N GLY A 380 -10.20 14.77 7.87
CA GLY A 380 -9.35 15.29 6.82
C GLY A 380 -7.90 15.43 7.28
N MET A 381 -7.30 16.59 7.04
CA MET A 381 -5.91 16.85 7.37
C MET A 381 -5.66 16.93 8.88
N ALA A 382 -4.57 16.30 9.33
CA ALA A 382 -4.03 16.54 10.67
C ALA A 382 -3.16 17.80 10.68
N THR A 383 -3.28 18.59 11.76
CA THR A 383 -2.47 19.79 12.02
C THR A 383 -1.29 19.43 12.94
N ASP A 384 -0.25 20.26 12.90
CA ASP A 384 0.99 20.00 13.67
C ASP A 384 0.80 20.11 15.19
N ASP A 385 -0.24 20.80 15.63
CA ASP A 385 -0.59 21.00 17.05
C ASP A 385 -1.46 19.87 17.63
N GLY A 386 -1.50 18.71 16.96
CA GLY A 386 -2.20 17.52 17.45
C GLY A 386 -3.72 17.57 17.26
N ARG A 387 -4.23 18.47 16.41
CA ARG A 387 -5.64 18.50 16.00
C ARG A 387 -5.83 17.82 14.64
N VAL A 388 -7.08 17.51 14.32
CA VAL A 388 -7.47 16.92 13.04
C VAL A 388 -8.72 17.64 12.51
N GLU A 389 -8.70 17.93 11.22
CA GLU A 389 -9.84 18.44 10.49
C GLU A 389 -10.96 17.39 10.49
N VAL A 390 -12.16 17.81 10.83
CA VAL A 390 -13.37 17.01 10.75
C VAL A 390 -14.19 17.53 9.57
N LEU A 391 -14.31 16.69 8.53
CA LEU A 391 -15.09 16.99 7.33
C LEU A 391 -16.58 16.81 7.60
N GLU A 392 -16.95 15.77 8.36
CA GLU A 392 -18.34 15.44 8.70
C GLU A 392 -18.43 14.82 10.10
N GLY A 393 -19.57 15.03 10.76
CA GLY A 393 -19.93 14.39 12.03
C GLY A 393 -19.83 15.30 13.26
N LEU A 394 -18.88 16.22 13.32
CA LEU A 394 -18.74 17.14 14.46
C LEU A 394 -18.98 18.60 14.06
N ALA A 395 -19.52 19.37 15.00
CA ALA A 395 -19.70 20.81 14.89
C ALA A 395 -18.77 21.56 15.87
N PRO A 396 -18.30 22.77 15.52
CA PRO A 396 -17.56 23.61 16.45
C PRO A 396 -18.38 23.89 17.72
N GLY A 397 -17.72 23.82 18.88
CA GLY A 397 -18.33 24.03 20.20
C GLY A 397 -18.82 22.75 20.89
N GLU A 398 -18.90 21.62 20.18
CA GLU A 398 -19.21 20.34 20.79
C GLU A 398 -18.05 19.86 21.69
N MET A 399 -18.38 19.19 22.80
CA MET A 399 -17.40 18.61 23.70
C MET A 399 -17.17 17.15 23.32
N VAL A 400 -15.94 16.78 22.99
CA VAL A 400 -15.57 15.41 22.60
C VAL A 400 -14.65 14.77 23.62
N VAL A 401 -14.79 13.45 23.81
CA VAL A 401 -13.99 12.67 24.75
C VAL A 401 -12.59 12.45 24.19
N THR A 402 -11.56 12.89 24.91
CA THR A 402 -10.12 12.69 24.56
C THR A 402 -9.47 11.57 25.36
N SER A 403 -10.07 11.13 26.47
CA SER A 403 -9.55 10.04 27.31
C SER A 403 -10.68 9.15 27.82
N GLY A 404 -10.43 7.84 27.93
CA GLY A 404 -11.46 6.85 28.30
C GLY A 404 -12.33 6.34 27.13
N GLN A 405 -12.07 6.81 25.90
CA GLN A 405 -12.85 6.48 24.68
C GLN A 405 -12.97 4.97 24.39
N PHE A 406 -11.95 4.17 24.71
CA PHE A 406 -11.98 2.71 24.48
C PHE A 406 -12.99 2.00 25.40
N LEU A 407 -13.11 2.45 26.65
CA LEU A 407 -14.08 1.90 27.60
C LEU A 407 -15.50 2.30 27.18
N LEU A 408 -15.67 3.54 26.69
CA LEU A 408 -16.94 4.00 26.12
C LEU A 408 -17.33 3.21 24.87
N ASP A 409 -16.39 2.92 23.96
CA ASP A 409 -16.64 2.09 22.77
C ASP A 409 -17.05 0.66 23.13
N SER A 410 -16.36 0.06 24.10
CA SER A 410 -16.69 -1.28 24.59
C SER A 410 -18.11 -1.33 25.15
N GLU A 411 -18.50 -0.35 25.97
CA GLU A 411 -19.86 -0.22 26.51
C GLU A 411 -20.89 0.04 25.39
N ALA A 412 -20.56 0.91 24.42
CA ALA A 412 -21.41 1.20 23.26
C ALA A 412 -21.74 -0.07 22.47
N ARG A 413 -20.71 -0.88 22.18
CA ARG A 413 -20.83 -2.12 21.41
C ARG A 413 -21.63 -3.19 22.16
N ILE A 414 -21.43 -3.30 23.47
CA ILE A 414 -22.22 -4.21 24.33
C ILE A 414 -23.70 -3.80 24.28
N ARG A 415 -24.01 -2.51 24.44
CA ARG A 415 -25.39 -1.99 24.38
C ARG A 415 -26.01 -2.14 23.00
N GLU A 416 -25.27 -1.87 21.93
CA GLU A 416 -25.74 -2.05 20.55
C GLU A 416 -26.04 -3.53 20.27
N GLY A 417 -25.18 -4.45 20.70
CA GLY A 417 -25.40 -5.89 20.60
C GLY A 417 -26.64 -6.34 21.38
N LEU A 418 -26.81 -5.86 22.61
CA LEU A 418 -28.01 -6.12 23.42
C LEU A 418 -29.28 -5.58 22.76
N ALA A 419 -29.25 -4.36 22.23
CA ALA A 419 -30.37 -3.75 21.52
C ALA A 419 -30.77 -4.56 20.28
N LYS A 420 -29.80 -5.02 19.48
CA LYS A 420 -30.03 -5.89 18.31
C LYS A 420 -30.62 -7.25 18.70
N MET A 421 -30.22 -7.83 19.83
CA MET A 421 -30.81 -9.06 20.37
C MET A 421 -32.26 -8.85 20.82
N ILE A 422 -32.56 -7.74 21.49
CA ILE A 422 -33.93 -7.40 21.94
C ILE A 422 -34.87 -7.15 20.76
N ARG A 423 -34.39 -6.50 19.69
CA ARG A 423 -35.18 -6.22 18.47
C ARG A 423 -35.36 -7.44 17.57
N GLY A 424 -34.72 -8.57 17.86
CA GLY A 424 -34.81 -9.78 17.03
C GLY A 424 -34.11 -9.66 15.67
N GLU A 425 -33.26 -8.64 15.48
CA GLU A 425 -32.60 -8.32 14.20
C GLU A 425 -31.41 -9.25 13.88
N MET A 426 -31.03 -10.13 14.81
CA MET A 426 -29.91 -11.08 14.62
C MET A 426 -30.20 -12.22 13.64
N ALA A 427 -31.46 -12.46 13.25
CA ALA A 427 -31.79 -13.54 12.34
C ALA A 427 -31.52 -13.25 10.85
N SER A 428 -31.19 -12.00 10.47
CA SER A 428 -31.18 -11.58 9.06
C SER A 428 -29.83 -11.10 8.51
N GLU A 429 -28.82 -10.76 9.32
CA GLU A 429 -27.61 -10.09 8.81
C GLU A 429 -26.30 -10.55 9.46
N GLN A 430 -26.20 -11.85 9.77
CA GLN A 430 -24.90 -12.50 9.90
C GLN A 430 -24.79 -13.56 8.81
N LYS A 431 -24.18 -13.19 7.69
CA LYS A 431 -23.51 -14.15 6.81
C LYS A 431 -22.30 -14.65 7.61
N PRO A 432 -22.28 -15.90 8.11
CA PRO A 432 -21.08 -16.44 8.73
C PRO A 432 -20.11 -16.71 7.59
N LEU A 433 -19.11 -15.85 7.43
CA LEU A 433 -17.88 -16.25 6.74
C LEU A 433 -17.13 -17.14 7.73
N ILE A 434 -16.76 -18.32 7.24
CA ILE A 434 -16.11 -19.42 7.98
C ILE A 434 -17.11 -20.27 8.79
N ALA A 435 -17.86 -21.09 8.07
CA ALA A 435 -18.19 -22.41 8.61
C ALA A 435 -16.89 -23.23 8.64
N SER A 436 -16.47 -23.63 9.85
CA SER A 436 -15.53 -24.73 10.07
C SER A 436 -15.85 -25.87 9.10
N ALA A 437 -14.85 -26.57 8.60
CA ALA A 437 -15.04 -27.81 7.84
C ALA A 437 -15.68 -28.87 8.75
N GLY A 438 -16.98 -28.73 8.99
CA GLY A 438 -17.81 -29.63 9.76
C GLY A 438 -18.31 -30.74 8.85
N ALA A 439 -18.34 -31.95 9.41
CA ALA A 439 -18.74 -33.20 8.77
C ALA A 439 -19.84 -33.08 7.69
N SER A 440 -19.72 -33.89 6.63
CA SER A 440 -20.82 -34.16 5.70
C SER A 440 -22.07 -34.49 6.52
N LYS A 441 -23.15 -33.72 6.34
CA LYS A 441 -24.42 -33.94 7.07
C LYS A 441 -25.15 -35.19 6.56
N LEU A 442 -24.82 -35.67 5.35
CA LEU A 442 -25.39 -36.86 4.76
C LEU A 442 -24.56 -38.11 5.10
N SER A 443 -25.26 -39.20 5.47
CA SER A 443 -24.67 -40.53 5.62
C SER A 443 -24.43 -41.23 4.29
N SER A 444 -25.30 -41.03 3.29
CA SER A 444 -25.11 -41.58 1.96
C SER A 444 -25.78 -40.73 0.86
N LEU A 445 -25.21 -40.72 -0.34
CA LEU A 445 -25.79 -40.06 -1.53
C LEU A 445 -26.38 -41.10 -2.49
N PRO A 446 -27.58 -40.86 -3.07
CA PRO A 446 -28.11 -41.68 -4.14
C PRO A 446 -27.13 -41.78 -5.32
N PRO A 447 -27.01 -42.92 -6.03
CA PRO A 447 -26.05 -43.09 -7.12
C PRO A 447 -26.15 -42.01 -8.21
N ALA A 448 -27.37 -41.60 -8.57
CA ALA A 448 -27.61 -40.53 -9.54
C ALA A 448 -27.12 -39.15 -9.05
N ALA A 449 -27.26 -38.86 -7.74
CA ALA A 449 -26.77 -37.62 -7.15
C ALA A 449 -25.24 -37.63 -6.99
N ALA A 450 -24.66 -38.77 -6.62
CA ALA A 450 -23.21 -38.96 -6.52
C ALA A 450 -22.51 -38.79 -7.89
N GLU A 451 -23.11 -39.33 -8.96
CA GLU A 451 -22.60 -39.14 -10.33
C GLU A 451 -22.72 -37.68 -10.78
N ALA A 452 -23.86 -37.04 -10.55
CA ALA A 452 -24.05 -35.63 -10.90
C ALA A 452 -23.11 -34.71 -10.10
N LEU A 453 -22.91 -34.97 -8.81
CA LEU A 453 -21.97 -34.21 -7.97
C LEU A 453 -20.51 -34.40 -8.40
N SER A 454 -20.14 -35.60 -8.85
CA SER A 454 -18.80 -35.86 -9.39
C SER A 454 -18.52 -35.03 -10.64
N ARG A 455 -19.51 -34.93 -11.54
CA ARG A 455 -19.43 -34.07 -12.73
C ARG A 455 -19.37 -32.58 -12.37
N VAL A 456 -20.13 -32.15 -11.35
CA VAL A 456 -20.07 -30.77 -10.81
C VAL A 456 -18.66 -30.46 -10.29
N LEU A 457 -18.05 -31.38 -9.55
CA LEU A 457 -16.68 -31.23 -9.05
C LEU A 457 -15.66 -31.15 -10.19
N ASP A 458 -15.76 -32.03 -11.19
CA ASP A 458 -14.85 -31.99 -12.34
C ASP A 458 -14.91 -30.65 -13.09
N ASP A 459 -16.11 -30.18 -13.42
CA ASP A 459 -16.30 -28.89 -14.09
C ASP A 459 -15.79 -27.72 -13.22
N LEU A 460 -16.12 -27.70 -11.92
CA LEU A 460 -15.68 -26.64 -11.00
C LEU A 460 -14.16 -26.57 -10.82
N LEU A 461 -13.51 -27.73 -10.66
CA LEU A 461 -12.07 -27.86 -10.43
C LEU A 461 -11.28 -27.58 -11.71
N ASP A 462 -11.77 -28.03 -12.86
CA ASP A 462 -11.14 -27.77 -14.15
C ASP A 462 -11.23 -26.28 -14.51
N ILE A 463 -12.39 -25.64 -14.32
CA ILE A 463 -12.54 -24.19 -14.50
C ILE A 463 -11.54 -23.42 -13.61
N GLY A 464 -11.43 -23.80 -12.34
CA GLY A 464 -10.45 -23.19 -11.41
C GLY A 464 -9.02 -23.31 -11.93
N ASN A 465 -8.61 -24.50 -12.39
CA ASN A 465 -7.28 -24.72 -12.96
C ASN A 465 -7.04 -23.92 -14.25
N THR A 466 -8.06 -23.77 -15.10
CA THR A 466 -7.99 -22.97 -16.33
C THR A 466 -7.78 -21.49 -16.00
N LEU A 467 -8.53 -20.94 -15.03
CA LEU A 467 -8.37 -19.55 -14.59
C LEU A 467 -7.05 -19.29 -13.85
N ALA A 468 -6.55 -20.30 -13.12
CA ALA A 468 -5.23 -20.25 -12.48
C ALA A 468 -4.09 -20.26 -13.51
N ALA A 469 -4.32 -20.80 -14.70
CA ALA A 469 -3.37 -20.78 -15.82
C ALA A 469 -3.51 -19.53 -16.72
N ASP A 470 -4.17 -18.47 -16.24
CA ASP A 470 -4.42 -17.22 -16.95
C ASP A 470 -5.12 -17.38 -18.32
N THR A 471 -5.98 -18.40 -18.46
CA THR A 471 -6.71 -18.67 -19.70
C THR A 471 -8.22 -18.77 -19.45
N THR A 472 -9.01 -18.36 -20.44
CA THR A 472 -10.48 -18.50 -20.46
C THR A 472 -10.95 -19.56 -21.46
N ALA A 473 -10.02 -20.25 -22.13
CA ALA A 473 -10.34 -21.24 -23.15
C ALA A 473 -11.11 -22.43 -22.54
N GLY A 474 -12.32 -22.69 -23.05
CA GLY A 474 -13.17 -23.78 -22.57
C GLY A 474 -13.93 -23.47 -21.27
N VAL A 475 -13.74 -22.30 -20.66
CA VAL A 475 -14.43 -21.91 -19.41
C VAL A 475 -15.92 -21.72 -19.66
N LYS A 476 -16.31 -21.12 -20.80
CA LYS A 476 -17.72 -20.86 -21.12
C LYS A 476 -18.51 -22.15 -21.31
N GLU A 477 -17.95 -23.09 -22.06
CA GLU A 477 -18.55 -24.38 -22.36
C GLU A 477 -18.69 -25.24 -21.10
N ARG A 478 -17.65 -25.27 -20.26
CA ARG A 478 -17.68 -25.97 -18.96
C ARG A 478 -18.64 -25.32 -17.98
N ALA A 479 -18.73 -23.99 -17.93
CA ALA A 479 -19.69 -23.29 -17.08
C ALA A 479 -21.14 -23.56 -17.51
N ALA A 480 -21.41 -23.65 -18.82
CA ALA A 480 -22.72 -24.04 -19.34
C ALA A 480 -23.06 -25.50 -19.01
N SER A 481 -22.09 -26.41 -19.15
CA SER A 481 -22.21 -27.82 -18.70
C SER A 481 -22.54 -27.89 -17.21
N LEU A 482 -21.77 -27.18 -16.38
CA LEU A 482 -21.94 -27.11 -14.93
C LEU A 482 -23.34 -26.63 -14.54
N ALA A 483 -23.85 -25.57 -15.18
CA ALA A 483 -25.21 -25.08 -14.94
C ALA A 483 -26.27 -26.15 -15.25
N SER A 484 -26.11 -26.90 -16.35
CA SER A 484 -27.02 -28.00 -16.71
C SER A 484 -26.96 -29.16 -15.72
N THR A 485 -25.77 -29.52 -15.25
CA THR A 485 -25.54 -30.59 -14.27
C THR A 485 -26.09 -30.22 -12.90
N LEU A 486 -25.91 -28.97 -12.45
CA LEU A 486 -26.50 -28.47 -11.21
C LEU A 486 -28.03 -28.49 -11.23
N ARG A 487 -28.65 -28.19 -12.39
CA ARG A 487 -30.11 -28.32 -12.56
C ARG A 487 -30.57 -29.77 -12.41
N ALA A 488 -29.81 -30.73 -12.95
CA ALA A 488 -30.12 -32.15 -12.81
C ALA A 488 -29.90 -32.65 -11.37
N LEU A 489 -28.83 -32.21 -10.70
CA LEU A 489 -28.48 -32.59 -9.33
C LEU A 489 -29.59 -32.22 -8.33
N VAL A 490 -30.07 -30.97 -8.38
CA VAL A 490 -31.10 -30.45 -7.46
C VAL A 490 -32.48 -31.11 -7.71
N ALA A 491 -32.67 -31.77 -8.85
CA ALA A 491 -33.89 -32.53 -9.17
C ALA A 491 -33.87 -33.98 -8.64
N VAL A 492 -32.74 -34.47 -8.11
CA VAL A 492 -32.63 -35.84 -7.56
C VAL A 492 -33.16 -35.86 -6.13
N PRO A 493 -34.22 -36.64 -5.81
CA PRO A 493 -34.72 -36.75 -4.45
C PRO A 493 -33.70 -37.48 -3.56
N ILE A 494 -33.47 -36.96 -2.35
CA ILE A 494 -32.62 -37.61 -1.34
C ILE A 494 -33.53 -38.37 -0.37
N PRO A 495 -33.47 -39.72 -0.31
CA PRO A 495 -34.36 -40.51 0.53
C PRO A 495 -34.23 -40.25 2.04
N GLU A 496 -33.02 -39.92 2.50
CA GLU A 496 -32.72 -39.62 3.91
C GLU A 496 -33.24 -38.24 4.35
N ASP A 497 -33.38 -37.30 3.41
CA ASP A 497 -33.88 -35.94 3.64
C ASP A 497 -34.58 -35.39 2.38
N PRO A 498 -35.93 -35.54 2.30
CA PRO A 498 -36.72 -35.07 1.16
C PRO A 498 -36.66 -33.55 0.93
N HIS A 499 -36.25 -32.76 1.93
CA HIS A 499 -36.16 -31.31 1.86
C HIS A 499 -34.73 -30.79 1.72
N PHE A 500 -33.73 -31.66 1.63
CA PHE A 500 -32.32 -31.30 1.58
C PHE A 500 -32.01 -30.16 0.59
N TRP A 501 -32.51 -30.26 -0.65
CA TRP A 501 -32.28 -29.25 -1.68
C TRP A 501 -33.04 -27.92 -1.45
N HIS A 502 -34.12 -27.94 -0.68
CA HIS A 502 -34.81 -26.73 -0.24
C HIS A 502 -34.05 -26.02 0.89
N GLU A 503 -33.41 -26.78 1.77
CA GLU A 503 -32.55 -26.26 2.84
C GLU A 503 -31.16 -25.83 2.34
N HIS A 504 -30.75 -26.31 1.16
CA HIS A 504 -29.50 -25.97 0.51
C HIS A 504 -29.71 -25.22 -0.83
N PRO A 505 -30.13 -23.94 -0.80
CA PRO A 505 -30.36 -23.15 -2.02
C PRO A 505 -29.08 -22.90 -2.84
N GLN A 506 -27.91 -23.24 -2.31
CA GLN A 506 -26.60 -23.13 -2.95
C GLN A 506 -26.56 -23.83 -4.32
N GLY A 507 -27.26 -24.95 -4.52
CA GLY A 507 -27.32 -25.61 -5.83
C GLY A 507 -28.01 -24.75 -6.91
N GLY A 508 -29.11 -24.08 -6.54
CA GLY A 508 -29.82 -23.16 -7.41
C GLY A 508 -29.06 -21.86 -7.67
N ARG A 509 -28.47 -21.26 -6.64
CA ARG A 509 -27.63 -20.05 -6.76
C ARG A 509 -26.33 -20.32 -7.52
N GLY A 510 -25.73 -21.49 -7.31
CA GLY A 510 -24.58 -21.98 -8.05
C GLY A 510 -24.87 -22.14 -9.55
N ARG A 511 -26.06 -22.63 -9.92
CA ARG A 511 -26.49 -22.68 -11.33
C ARG A 511 -26.53 -21.29 -11.96
N GLU A 512 -27.14 -20.31 -11.29
CA GLU A 512 -27.18 -18.94 -11.80
C GLU A 512 -25.78 -18.32 -11.90
N ALA A 513 -24.90 -18.60 -10.94
CA ALA A 513 -23.51 -18.15 -11.00
C ALA A 513 -22.74 -18.80 -12.17
N ALA A 514 -23.00 -20.08 -12.46
CA ALA A 514 -22.42 -20.78 -13.60
C ALA A 514 -22.94 -20.22 -14.94
N GLU A 515 -24.22 -19.86 -15.03
CA GLU A 515 -24.80 -19.17 -16.21
C GLU A 515 -24.17 -17.78 -16.42
N ARG A 516 -23.88 -17.03 -15.35
CA ARG A 516 -23.14 -15.77 -15.44
C ARG A 516 -21.70 -15.98 -15.89
N LEU A 517 -21.03 -17.01 -15.37
CA LEU A 517 -19.67 -17.36 -15.78
C LEU A 517 -19.58 -17.77 -17.26
N ALA A 518 -20.59 -18.46 -17.78
CA ALA A 518 -20.69 -18.78 -19.21
C ALA A 518 -20.80 -17.53 -20.10
N GLY A 519 -21.28 -16.40 -19.55
CA GLY A 519 -21.38 -15.11 -20.23
C GLY A 519 -20.17 -14.19 -20.07
N ALA A 520 -19.10 -14.59 -19.37
CA ALA A 520 -17.93 -13.75 -19.14
C ALA A 520 -17.01 -13.66 -20.36
N ASP A 521 -16.71 -12.45 -20.84
CA ASP A 521 -15.96 -12.25 -22.10
C ASP A 521 -14.44 -12.08 -21.91
N ASP A 522 -13.99 -11.82 -20.69
CA ASP A 522 -12.60 -11.55 -20.34
C ASP A 522 -12.21 -12.27 -19.03
N ILE A 523 -10.90 -12.29 -18.73
CA ILE A 523 -10.38 -13.03 -17.57
C ILE A 523 -10.80 -12.43 -16.22
N GLU A 524 -10.96 -11.12 -16.14
CA GLU A 524 -11.34 -10.43 -14.90
C GLU A 524 -12.81 -10.70 -14.58
N SER A 525 -13.69 -10.56 -15.59
CA SER A 525 -15.10 -10.93 -15.45
C SER A 525 -15.29 -12.42 -15.17
N ALA A 526 -14.48 -13.30 -15.78
CA ALA A 526 -14.50 -14.73 -15.51
C ALA A 526 -14.08 -15.06 -14.07
N ARG A 527 -13.03 -14.42 -13.54
CA ARG A 527 -12.57 -14.59 -12.15
C ARG A 527 -13.60 -14.11 -11.13
N LYS A 528 -14.23 -12.97 -11.40
CA LYS A 528 -15.30 -12.44 -10.55
C LYS A 528 -16.52 -13.36 -10.54
N ALA A 529 -16.94 -13.85 -11.71
CA ALA A 529 -18.04 -14.80 -11.82
C ALA A 529 -17.70 -16.15 -11.17
N TYR A 530 -16.45 -16.62 -11.30
CA TYR A 530 -15.96 -17.82 -10.63
C TYR A 530 -15.93 -17.66 -9.11
N ALA A 531 -15.56 -16.50 -8.57
CA ALA A 531 -15.61 -16.24 -7.13
C ALA A 531 -17.04 -16.36 -6.59
N ALA A 532 -18.02 -15.79 -7.30
CA ALA A 532 -19.43 -15.93 -6.95
C ALA A 532 -19.91 -17.40 -7.02
N LEU A 533 -19.46 -18.15 -8.03
CA LEU A 533 -19.77 -19.57 -8.19
C LEU A 533 -19.16 -20.41 -7.06
N SER A 534 -17.89 -20.18 -6.75
CA SER A 534 -17.14 -20.94 -5.74
C SER A 534 -17.65 -20.68 -4.31
N ALA A 535 -18.09 -19.46 -4.03
CA ALA A 535 -18.74 -19.10 -2.77
C ALA A 535 -20.06 -19.86 -2.52
N GLU A 536 -20.78 -20.25 -3.58
CA GLU A 536 -22.00 -21.05 -3.47
C GLU A 536 -21.70 -22.55 -3.43
N LEU A 537 -20.81 -23.04 -4.28
CA LEU A 537 -20.54 -24.47 -4.39
C LEU A 537 -19.65 -25.03 -3.28
N THR A 538 -18.75 -24.23 -2.70
CA THR A 538 -17.87 -24.70 -1.60
C THR A 538 -18.67 -25.14 -0.37
N PRO A 539 -19.66 -24.37 0.14
CA PRO A 539 -20.53 -24.84 1.22
C PRO A 539 -21.39 -26.06 0.83
N LEU A 540 -21.84 -26.14 -0.42
CA LEU A 540 -22.64 -27.27 -0.90
C LEU A 540 -21.84 -28.58 -0.90
N VAL A 541 -20.60 -28.52 -1.37
CA VAL A 541 -19.66 -29.65 -1.35
C VAL A 541 -19.25 -30.00 0.09
N GLY A 542 -19.12 -29.00 0.97
CA GLY A 542 -18.91 -29.24 2.40
C GLY A 542 -20.08 -29.99 3.06
N ALA A 543 -21.33 -29.64 2.71
CA ALA A 543 -22.53 -30.28 3.26
C ALA A 543 -22.76 -31.71 2.74
N THR A 544 -22.41 -31.96 1.47
CA THR A 544 -22.61 -33.25 0.79
C THR A 544 -21.41 -34.19 0.90
N GLY A 545 -20.21 -33.66 1.16
CA GLY A 545 -18.95 -34.42 1.08
C GLY A 545 -18.54 -34.77 -0.34
N VAL A 546 -17.32 -35.30 -0.51
CA VAL A 546 -16.86 -35.83 -1.80
C VAL A 546 -17.49 -37.21 -2.04
N PRO A 547 -18.13 -37.46 -3.20
CA PRO A 547 -18.73 -38.76 -3.51
C PRO A 547 -17.77 -39.94 -3.33
N PRO A 548 -18.23 -41.07 -2.75
CA PRO A 548 -17.41 -42.27 -2.64
C PRO A 548 -17.00 -42.76 -4.04
N GLY A 549 -15.69 -42.85 -4.29
CA GLY A 549 -15.14 -43.27 -5.59
C GLY A 549 -14.70 -42.13 -6.52
N TYR A 550 -14.78 -40.86 -6.09
CA TYR A 550 -14.16 -39.75 -6.82
C TYR A 550 -12.62 -39.91 -6.83
N PRO A 551 -11.92 -39.71 -7.96
CA PRO A 551 -10.54 -40.16 -8.16
C PRO A 551 -9.46 -39.34 -7.44
N SER A 552 -9.80 -38.21 -6.84
CA SER A 552 -8.84 -37.29 -6.23
C SER A 552 -9.35 -36.73 -4.91
N ARG A 553 -8.44 -36.47 -3.97
CA ARG A 553 -8.78 -35.72 -2.76
C ARG A 553 -9.04 -34.26 -3.11
N VAL A 554 -10.08 -33.68 -2.51
CA VAL A 554 -10.48 -32.29 -2.74
C VAL A 554 -10.18 -31.47 -1.49
N GLN A 555 -9.46 -30.37 -1.68
CA GLN A 555 -9.07 -29.43 -0.63
C GLN A 555 -9.80 -28.11 -0.85
N ARG A 556 -10.20 -27.48 0.25
CA ARG A 556 -10.71 -26.13 0.33
C ARG A 556 -9.58 -25.19 0.73
N LEU A 557 -9.41 -24.10 -0.02
CA LEU A 557 -8.42 -23.07 0.25
C LEU A 557 -9.10 -21.70 0.37
N HIS A 558 -8.46 -20.79 1.09
CA HIS A 558 -8.92 -19.40 1.28
C HIS A 558 -7.93 -18.39 0.72
N CYS A 559 -8.45 -17.34 0.08
CA CYS A 559 -7.68 -16.21 -0.44
C CYS A 559 -8.14 -14.93 0.29
N PRO A 560 -7.31 -14.36 1.18
CA PRO A 560 -7.71 -13.21 1.99
C PRO A 560 -7.77 -11.90 1.20
N MET A 561 -7.09 -11.85 0.06
CA MET A 561 -6.89 -10.61 -0.71
C MET A 561 -7.94 -10.35 -1.78
N TYR A 562 -8.74 -11.37 -2.15
CA TYR A 562 -9.71 -11.22 -3.24
C TYR A 562 -11.10 -10.94 -2.65
N ASP A 563 -11.64 -9.75 -2.93
CA ASP A 563 -12.98 -9.28 -2.53
C ASP A 563 -13.32 -9.47 -1.03
N GLY A 564 -12.33 -9.26 -0.15
CA GLY A 564 -12.51 -9.37 1.31
C GLY A 564 -12.48 -10.79 1.88
N GLY A 565 -12.08 -11.79 1.07
CA GLY A 565 -11.92 -13.18 1.50
C GLY A 565 -12.83 -14.13 0.73
N VAL A 566 -12.26 -14.99 -0.12
CA VAL A 566 -13.01 -15.97 -0.93
C VAL A 566 -12.42 -17.37 -0.82
N LEU A 567 -13.29 -18.37 -0.93
CA LEU A 567 -12.93 -19.78 -0.87
C LEU A 567 -12.95 -20.40 -2.26
N TRP A 568 -12.02 -21.33 -2.51
CA TRP A 568 -12.09 -22.22 -3.67
C TRP A 568 -11.75 -23.66 -3.32
N LEU A 569 -12.12 -24.56 -4.24
CA LEU A 569 -11.80 -25.98 -4.17
C LEU A 569 -10.70 -26.32 -5.18
N GLN A 570 -9.83 -27.24 -4.81
CA GLN A 570 -8.76 -27.75 -5.67
C GLN A 570 -8.54 -29.25 -5.42
N ARG A 571 -8.06 -29.97 -6.45
CA ARG A 571 -7.47 -31.30 -6.26
C ARG A 571 -6.17 -31.18 -5.45
N GLU A 572 -5.85 -32.21 -4.67
CA GLU A 572 -4.59 -32.30 -3.93
C GLU A 572 -3.36 -31.99 -4.82
N GLY A 573 -2.38 -31.29 -4.26
CA GLY A 573 -1.17 -30.88 -4.98
C GLY A 573 -0.75 -29.45 -4.66
N ARG A 574 0.09 -28.87 -5.52
CA ARG A 574 0.52 -27.46 -5.40
C ARG A 574 -0.65 -26.51 -5.56
N VAL A 575 -0.64 -25.41 -4.81
CA VAL A 575 -1.71 -24.42 -4.85
C VAL A 575 -1.74 -23.71 -6.20
N ARG A 576 -2.94 -23.54 -6.75
CA ARG A 576 -3.20 -22.85 -8.00
C ARG A 576 -4.37 -21.91 -7.80
N ASN A 577 -4.05 -20.67 -7.42
CA ASN A 577 -5.01 -19.62 -7.11
C ASN A 577 -5.72 -19.16 -8.40
N PRO A 578 -7.04 -19.43 -8.54
CA PRO A 578 -7.79 -19.11 -9.75
C PRO A 578 -8.04 -17.59 -9.91
N TYR A 579 -7.92 -16.82 -8.83
CA TYR A 579 -8.27 -15.40 -8.78
C TYR A 579 -7.15 -14.47 -9.25
N TYR A 580 -5.90 -14.85 -9.02
CA TYR A 580 -4.74 -14.04 -9.40
C TYR A 580 -3.83 -14.70 -10.43
N GLY A 581 -4.06 -15.98 -10.76
CA GLY A 581 -3.29 -16.69 -11.80
C GLY A 581 -1.79 -16.68 -11.52
N ALA A 582 -0.97 -16.51 -12.56
CA ALA A 582 0.49 -16.52 -12.45
C ALA A 582 1.06 -15.43 -11.54
N MET A 583 0.32 -14.34 -11.27
CA MET A 583 0.80 -13.26 -10.39
C MET A 583 0.97 -13.73 -8.93
N MET A 584 0.05 -14.58 -8.44
CA MET A 584 0.04 -15.06 -7.05
C MET A 584 -0.50 -16.49 -6.99
N LEU A 585 0.06 -17.36 -7.84
CA LEU A 585 -0.47 -18.70 -8.09
C LEU A 585 -0.51 -19.57 -6.83
N GLU A 586 0.43 -19.37 -5.92
CA GLU A 586 0.57 -20.18 -4.71
C GLU A 586 0.08 -19.45 -3.44
N CYS A 587 -0.58 -18.29 -3.59
CA CYS A 587 -1.05 -17.50 -2.44
C CYS A 587 -2.36 -18.04 -1.84
N PHE A 588 -2.32 -18.41 -0.55
CA PHE A 588 -3.44 -18.81 0.30
C PHE A 588 -3.06 -18.59 1.79
N ASP A 589 -4.03 -18.54 2.69
CA ASP A 589 -3.82 -18.42 4.14
C ASP A 589 -4.40 -19.61 4.94
N GLU A 590 -5.46 -20.25 4.43
CA GLU A 590 -6.05 -21.45 5.02
C GLU A 590 -6.18 -22.60 4.00
N ARG A 591 -5.99 -23.84 4.48
CA ARG A 591 -6.21 -25.08 3.70
C ARG A 591 -6.88 -26.14 4.59
N ALA A 592 -7.95 -26.75 4.09
CA ALA A 592 -8.65 -27.84 4.76
C ALA A 592 -9.05 -28.93 3.74
N GLU A 593 -8.98 -30.22 4.12
CA GLU A 593 -9.46 -31.32 3.27
C GLU A 593 -10.98 -31.49 3.44
N ILE A 594 -11.69 -31.73 2.33
CA ILE A 594 -13.13 -32.03 2.37
C ILE A 594 -13.32 -33.54 2.60
N PRO A 595 -14.07 -33.97 3.62
CA PRO A 595 -14.31 -35.39 3.88
C PRO A 595 -15.14 -36.03 2.77
N THR A 596 -14.98 -37.34 2.59
CA THR A 596 -15.89 -38.12 1.74
C THR A 596 -17.29 -38.20 2.35
N THR A 597 -18.32 -38.29 1.51
CA THR A 597 -19.71 -38.43 1.96
C THR A 597 -19.84 -39.64 2.89
N GLY A 598 -20.39 -39.41 4.09
CA GLY A 598 -20.56 -40.44 5.12
C GLY A 598 -19.32 -40.77 5.96
N ALA A 599 -18.16 -40.13 5.73
CA ALA A 599 -16.99 -40.28 6.59
C ALA A 599 -17.05 -39.34 7.80
N ALA A 600 -16.73 -39.88 9.00
CA ALA A 600 -16.54 -39.07 10.20
C ALA A 600 -15.33 -38.13 10.01
N PRO A 601 -15.36 -36.91 10.56
CA PRO A 601 -14.26 -35.96 10.42
C PRO A 601 -12.97 -36.59 10.99
N ALA A 602 -11.93 -36.66 10.17
CA ALA A 602 -10.59 -36.96 10.67
C ALA A 602 -10.19 -35.83 11.62
N ALA A 603 -9.77 -36.19 12.84
CA ALA A 603 -9.30 -35.23 13.83
C ALA A 603 -8.15 -34.38 13.26
N GLU A 604 -8.26 -33.06 13.38
CA GLU A 604 -7.16 -32.14 13.07
C GLU A 604 -5.91 -32.50 13.90
N PRO A 605 -4.70 -32.51 13.32
CA PRO A 605 -3.49 -32.58 14.10
C PRO A 605 -3.32 -31.25 14.83
N VAL A 606 -3.70 -31.22 16.11
CA VAL A 606 -3.24 -30.22 17.06
C VAL A 606 -1.71 -30.36 17.15
N GLU A 607 -0.97 -29.34 16.73
CA GLU A 607 0.47 -29.23 17.01
C GLU A 607 0.68 -29.44 18.52
N PRO A 608 1.53 -30.39 18.94
CA PRO A 608 1.68 -30.67 20.35
C PRO A 608 2.39 -29.49 21.03
N ALA A 609 1.82 -29.06 22.16
CA ALA A 609 2.54 -28.31 23.18
C ALA A 609 3.89 -29.01 23.47
N PRO A 610 4.96 -28.26 23.80
CA PRO A 610 6.32 -28.79 23.86
C PRO A 610 6.39 -30.01 24.76
N ALA A 611 6.73 -31.16 24.16
CA ALA A 611 7.06 -32.36 24.90
C ALA A 611 8.23 -32.05 25.84
N ALA A 612 8.17 -32.55 27.08
CA ALA A 612 9.28 -32.40 28.02
C ALA A 612 10.58 -32.89 27.36
N ALA A 613 11.65 -32.09 27.46
CA ALA A 613 12.97 -32.42 26.95
C ALA A 613 13.37 -33.82 27.44
N ARG A 614 13.72 -34.71 26.51
CA ARG A 614 14.09 -36.10 26.83
C ARG A 614 15.51 -36.16 27.38
N ASP A 615 15.77 -37.13 28.25
CA ASP A 615 17.10 -37.33 28.83
C ASP A 615 18.05 -37.96 27.79
N VAL A 616 18.77 -37.10 27.07
CA VAL A 616 19.87 -37.51 26.19
C VAL A 616 21.09 -37.79 27.08
N GLY A 617 21.70 -38.97 26.98
CA GLY A 617 22.89 -39.31 27.79
C GLY A 617 24.01 -38.25 27.65
N ALA A 618 24.83 -38.06 28.69
CA ALA A 618 25.79 -36.94 28.73
C ALA A 618 26.81 -36.92 27.57
N GLU A 619 27.22 -38.10 27.08
CA GLU A 619 28.08 -38.25 25.90
C GLU A 619 27.37 -37.81 24.61
N ASP A 620 26.14 -38.28 24.39
CA ASP A 620 25.31 -37.92 23.22
C ASP A 620 24.93 -36.44 23.23
N GLN A 621 24.65 -35.86 24.39
CA GLN A 621 24.37 -34.43 24.53
C GLN A 621 25.58 -33.58 24.13
N LYS A 622 26.80 -34.00 24.50
CA LYS A 622 28.03 -33.29 24.11
C LYS A 622 28.24 -33.29 22.59
N LEU A 623 27.90 -34.40 21.93
CA LEU A 623 27.96 -34.51 20.47
C LEU A 623 26.84 -33.69 19.80
N LEU A 624 25.64 -33.71 20.37
CA LEU A 624 24.50 -32.91 19.93
C LEU A 624 24.77 -31.40 20.05
N ASP A 625 25.41 -30.97 21.13
CA ASP A 625 25.84 -29.59 21.34
C ASP A 625 26.85 -29.14 20.29
N ALA A 626 27.78 -30.01 19.88
CA ALA A 626 28.71 -29.74 18.79
C ALA A 626 28.01 -29.59 17.42
N VAL A 627 26.96 -30.39 17.19
CA VAL A 627 26.08 -30.29 16.00
C VAL A 627 25.34 -28.94 15.99
N TYR A 628 24.66 -28.57 17.07
CA TYR A 628 23.94 -27.29 17.18
C TYR A 628 24.89 -26.09 17.08
N ALA A 629 26.05 -26.13 17.74
CA ALA A 629 27.04 -25.04 17.68
C ALA A 629 27.56 -24.83 16.25
N SER A 630 27.85 -25.92 15.53
CA SER A 630 28.32 -25.84 14.14
C SER A 630 27.21 -25.36 13.19
N TYR A 631 25.96 -25.78 13.42
CA TYR A 631 24.80 -25.30 12.66
C TYR A 631 24.54 -23.80 12.87
N LEU A 632 24.52 -23.33 14.12
CA LEU A 632 24.30 -21.91 14.44
C LEU A 632 25.45 -21.05 13.89
N ALA A 633 26.69 -21.53 13.91
CA ALA A 633 27.82 -20.85 13.28
C ALA A 633 27.67 -20.78 11.76
N MET A 634 27.18 -21.84 11.11
CA MET A 634 26.88 -21.87 9.68
C MET A 634 25.76 -20.89 9.30
N GLN A 635 24.72 -20.79 10.13
CA GLN A 635 23.65 -19.79 9.97
C GLN A 635 24.20 -18.36 10.01
N GLN A 636 25.14 -18.08 10.93
CA GLN A 636 25.77 -16.76 11.06
C GLN A 636 26.71 -16.39 9.90
N THR A 637 27.37 -17.38 9.26
CA THR A 637 28.18 -17.12 8.05
C THR A 637 27.29 -16.89 6.83
N LEU A 638 26.15 -17.58 6.73
CA LEU A 638 25.18 -17.38 5.65
C LEU A 638 24.50 -16.01 5.69
N ILE A 639 24.25 -15.46 6.88
CA ILE A 639 23.77 -14.08 7.07
C ILE A 639 24.76 -13.04 6.52
N LYS A 640 26.06 -13.35 6.52
CA LYS A 640 27.13 -12.45 6.11
C LYS A 640 27.57 -12.66 4.66
N ASP A 641 26.85 -13.49 3.89
CA ASP A 641 27.24 -13.93 2.55
C ASP A 641 28.66 -14.56 2.49
N ASP A 642 29.12 -15.15 3.59
CA ASP A 642 30.44 -15.78 3.68
C ASP A 642 30.36 -17.27 3.29
N LEU A 643 30.57 -17.55 2.01
CA LEU A 643 30.51 -18.92 1.46
C LEU A 643 31.66 -19.80 1.98
N ASP A 644 32.87 -19.25 2.12
CA ASP A 644 34.03 -20.01 2.57
C ASP A 644 33.93 -20.35 4.07
N GLY A 645 33.44 -19.39 4.87
CA GLY A 645 33.07 -19.63 6.26
C GLY A 645 31.98 -20.69 6.41
N SER A 646 30.94 -20.62 5.57
CA SER A 646 29.84 -21.59 5.57
C SER A 646 30.31 -23.00 5.22
N LYS A 647 31.19 -23.16 4.23
CA LYS A 647 31.83 -24.45 3.89
C LYS A 647 32.67 -25.01 5.03
N ALA A 648 33.44 -24.16 5.71
CA ALA A 648 34.23 -24.57 6.86
C ALA A 648 33.34 -25.05 8.03
N MET A 649 32.21 -24.38 8.28
CA MET A 649 31.25 -24.79 9.31
C MET A 649 30.50 -26.07 8.92
N LEU A 650 30.16 -26.24 7.65
CA LEU A 650 29.56 -27.49 7.13
C LEU A 650 30.48 -28.69 7.35
N GLY A 651 31.79 -28.54 7.17
CA GLY A 651 32.77 -29.59 7.48
C GLY A 651 32.74 -30.01 8.95
N ARG A 652 32.75 -29.04 9.86
CA ARG A 652 32.66 -29.29 11.31
C ARG A 652 31.31 -29.91 11.69
N PHE A 653 30.24 -29.44 11.08
CA PHE A 653 28.89 -29.97 11.26
C PHE A 653 28.82 -31.45 10.83
N ALA A 654 29.36 -31.78 9.65
CA ALA A 654 29.37 -33.14 9.13
C ALA A 654 30.20 -34.09 10.02
N ASP A 655 31.33 -33.62 10.56
CA ASP A 655 32.14 -34.42 11.48
C ASP A 655 31.45 -34.66 12.83
N ALA A 656 30.77 -33.64 13.37
CA ALA A 656 29.95 -33.77 14.58
C ALA A 656 28.76 -34.72 14.35
N ALA A 657 28.07 -34.61 13.21
CA ALA A 657 26.96 -35.48 12.84
C ALA A 657 27.40 -36.95 12.65
N LYS A 658 28.59 -37.19 12.05
CA LYS A 658 29.18 -38.53 11.92
C LYS A 658 29.57 -39.13 13.29
N ALA A 659 30.06 -38.31 14.21
CA ALA A 659 30.38 -38.75 15.55
C ALA A 659 29.10 -39.14 16.31
N LEU A 660 28.05 -38.32 16.20
CA LEU A 660 26.74 -38.59 16.77
C LEU A 660 26.12 -39.88 16.19
N ALA A 661 26.24 -40.09 14.87
CA ALA A 661 25.70 -41.26 14.16
C ALA A 661 26.27 -42.62 14.59
N LYS A 662 27.34 -42.66 15.39
CA LYS A 662 27.94 -43.90 15.92
C LYS A 662 27.17 -44.46 17.12
N GLY A 663 26.32 -43.67 17.77
CA GLY A 663 25.48 -44.12 18.87
C GLY A 663 24.26 -44.91 18.38
N GLU A 664 23.80 -45.87 19.19
CA GLU A 664 22.55 -46.62 18.93
C GLU A 664 21.29 -45.90 19.46
N SER A 665 21.44 -44.66 19.93
CA SER A 665 20.36 -43.85 20.50
C SER A 665 19.53 -43.10 19.44
N GLU A 666 18.41 -42.50 19.84
CA GLU A 666 17.60 -41.62 19.00
C GLU A 666 18.42 -40.41 18.48
N ALA A 667 19.37 -39.94 19.30
CA ALA A 667 20.39 -38.95 18.91
C ALA A 667 21.31 -39.50 17.80
N GLY A 668 21.71 -40.77 17.87
CA GLY A 668 22.47 -41.42 16.81
C GLY A 668 21.70 -41.57 15.49
N ALA A 669 20.39 -41.87 15.56
CA ALA A 669 19.53 -41.87 14.37
C ALA A 669 19.43 -40.49 13.71
N LEU A 670 19.32 -39.43 14.52
CA LEU A 670 19.39 -38.03 14.05
C LEU A 670 20.75 -37.75 13.40
N GLY A 671 21.86 -38.15 14.02
CA GLY A 671 23.19 -38.03 13.44
C GLY A 671 23.28 -38.66 12.05
N GLY A 672 22.73 -39.87 11.86
CA GLY A 672 22.68 -40.55 10.57
C GLY A 672 21.86 -39.80 9.50
N ALA A 673 20.75 -39.16 9.89
CA ALA A 673 19.95 -38.32 9.01
C ALA A 673 20.69 -37.02 8.63
N LEU A 674 21.34 -36.37 9.59
CA LEU A 674 22.10 -35.14 9.38
C LEU A 674 23.33 -35.35 8.49
N VAL A 675 24.01 -36.51 8.56
CA VAL A 675 25.11 -36.85 7.65
C VAL A 675 24.64 -36.92 6.20
N LYS A 676 23.43 -37.45 5.96
CA LYS A 676 22.85 -37.49 4.62
C LYS A 676 22.45 -36.11 4.13
N ALA A 677 21.85 -35.30 5.00
CA ALA A 677 21.45 -33.92 4.67
C ALA A 677 22.64 -32.96 4.49
N ALA A 678 23.79 -33.21 5.13
CA ALA A 678 24.99 -32.38 5.04
C ALA A 678 25.74 -32.46 3.69
N SER A 679 25.20 -33.17 2.69
CA SER A 679 25.74 -33.21 1.32
C SER A 679 25.24 -32.02 0.50
N ILE A 680 25.67 -30.81 0.90
CA ILE A 680 25.27 -29.53 0.30
C ILE A 680 26.19 -29.19 -0.88
N ASP A 681 25.60 -28.74 -2.00
CA ASP A 681 26.35 -28.18 -3.12
C ASP A 681 26.83 -26.75 -2.80
N GLY A 682 28.13 -26.62 -2.51
CA GLY A 682 28.77 -25.34 -2.21
C GLY A 682 29.31 -24.59 -3.42
N ALA A 683 28.87 -24.85 -4.66
CA ALA A 683 29.33 -24.12 -5.83
C ALA A 683 29.03 -22.61 -5.76
N THR A 684 27.88 -22.23 -5.19
CA THR A 684 27.41 -20.84 -5.04
C THR A 684 26.76 -20.63 -3.67
N LEU A 685 26.48 -19.37 -3.28
CA LEU A 685 25.72 -19.07 -2.06
C LEU A 685 24.28 -19.58 -2.15
N ASP A 686 23.64 -19.45 -3.32
CA ASP A 686 22.25 -19.86 -3.52
C ASP A 686 22.10 -21.39 -3.44
N SER A 687 22.97 -22.14 -4.12
CA SER A 687 23.01 -23.61 -4.01
C SER A 687 23.32 -24.09 -2.59
N PHE A 688 24.14 -23.33 -1.85
CA PHE A 688 24.43 -23.65 -0.45
C PHE A 688 23.21 -23.42 0.45
N ARG A 689 22.46 -22.33 0.23
CA ARG A 689 21.23 -22.00 0.96
C ARG A 689 20.13 -23.03 0.71
N GLU A 690 19.95 -23.48 -0.52
CA GLU A 690 19.02 -24.56 -0.87
C GLU A 690 19.38 -25.86 -0.13
N GLY A 691 20.66 -26.24 -0.07
CA GLY A 691 21.09 -27.41 0.68
C GLY A 691 21.07 -27.23 2.21
N PHE A 692 21.04 -26.00 2.71
CA PHE A 692 20.95 -25.71 4.15
C PHE A 692 19.54 -26.00 4.72
N GLU A 693 18.49 -25.85 3.90
CA GLU A 693 17.09 -26.06 4.31
C GLU A 693 16.81 -27.49 4.84
N PRO A 694 17.16 -28.59 4.16
CA PRO A 694 16.97 -29.93 4.72
C PRO A 694 17.68 -30.19 6.05
N VAL A 695 18.86 -29.58 6.26
CA VAL A 695 19.60 -29.67 7.53
C VAL A 695 18.84 -28.92 8.63
N SER A 696 18.30 -27.77 8.27
CA SER A 696 17.50 -26.90 9.12
C SER A 696 16.24 -27.59 9.64
N ASP A 697 15.47 -28.21 8.75
CA ASP A 697 14.21 -28.90 9.08
C ASP A 697 14.43 -30.06 10.06
N LEU A 698 15.48 -30.85 9.83
CA LEU A 698 15.84 -31.97 10.71
C LEU A 698 16.17 -31.49 12.13
N LEU A 699 16.88 -30.36 12.26
CA LEU A 699 17.21 -29.80 13.56
C LEU A 699 16.02 -29.11 14.23
N ILE A 700 15.12 -28.46 13.47
CA ILE A 700 13.87 -27.91 14.02
C ILE A 700 13.02 -29.03 14.62
N ALA A 701 12.86 -30.13 13.89
CA ALA A 701 12.13 -31.31 14.37
C ALA A 701 12.78 -31.92 15.62
N ALA A 702 14.12 -31.94 15.68
CA ALA A 702 14.87 -32.47 16.82
C ALA A 702 14.86 -31.55 18.04
N ALA A 703 14.87 -30.22 17.86
CA ALA A 703 15.03 -29.27 18.96
C ALA A 703 13.88 -29.32 19.98
N ALA A 704 12.69 -29.73 19.56
CA ALA A 704 11.54 -29.88 20.45
C ALA A 704 11.72 -31.00 21.49
N THR A 705 12.49 -32.06 21.18
CA THR A 705 12.68 -33.23 22.06
C THR A 705 14.10 -33.35 22.59
N MET A 706 15.08 -32.86 21.84
CA MET A 706 16.52 -32.88 22.12
C MET A 706 17.11 -31.47 21.91
N PRO A 707 16.81 -30.50 22.79
CA PRO A 707 17.36 -29.15 22.71
C PRO A 707 18.87 -29.14 23.05
N PRO A 708 19.61 -28.11 22.61
CA PRO A 708 21.00 -27.93 23.01
C PRO A 708 21.12 -27.62 24.51
N SER A 709 22.30 -27.85 25.07
CA SER A 709 22.62 -27.38 26.43
C SER A 709 22.76 -25.86 26.48
N ALA A 710 22.64 -25.31 27.70
CA ALA A 710 22.81 -23.88 27.94
C ALA A 710 24.23 -23.36 27.58
N ALA A 711 25.21 -24.25 27.41
CA ALA A 711 26.56 -23.89 26.97
C ALA A 711 26.64 -23.47 25.49
N VAL A 712 25.69 -23.92 24.65
CA VAL A 712 25.61 -23.55 23.23
C VAL A 712 24.77 -22.28 23.05
N ALA A 713 23.55 -22.28 23.60
CA ALA A 713 22.66 -21.12 23.63
C ALA A 713 21.66 -21.27 24.79
N PRO A 714 21.24 -20.18 25.45
CA PRO A 714 20.24 -20.25 26.53
C PRO A 714 18.84 -20.65 26.03
N ALA A 715 18.54 -20.36 24.76
CA ALA A 715 17.37 -20.82 24.03
C ALA A 715 17.66 -20.78 22.53
N VAL A 716 17.00 -21.64 21.76
CA VAL A 716 16.98 -21.59 20.30
C VAL A 716 15.57 -21.26 19.81
N ARG A 717 15.48 -20.48 18.74
CA ARG A 717 14.20 -19.99 18.20
C ARG A 717 13.97 -20.57 16.84
N HIS A 718 12.77 -21.11 16.65
CA HIS A 718 12.28 -21.53 15.34
C HIS A 718 11.72 -20.29 14.62
N ALA A 719 12.45 -19.83 13.61
CA ALA A 719 12.06 -18.74 12.74
C ALA A 719 11.60 -19.29 11.38
N TYR A 720 10.67 -18.59 10.73
CA TYR A 720 10.14 -18.96 9.42
C TYR A 720 9.95 -17.72 8.55
N CYS A 721 10.38 -17.78 7.28
CA CYS A 721 10.18 -16.72 6.31
C CYS A 721 9.14 -17.14 5.26
N PRO A 722 7.95 -16.51 5.19
CA PRO A 722 6.91 -16.88 4.23
C PRO A 722 7.24 -16.54 2.78
N MET A 723 8.25 -15.71 2.52
CA MET A 723 8.64 -15.34 1.14
C MET A 723 9.65 -16.29 0.52
N VAL A 724 10.45 -16.97 1.36
CA VAL A 724 11.42 -17.99 0.92
C VAL A 724 10.90 -19.40 1.21
N ASP A 725 9.79 -19.51 1.95
CA ASP A 725 9.18 -20.75 2.45
C ASP A 725 10.13 -21.65 3.25
N ALA A 726 11.14 -21.06 3.89
CA ALA A 726 12.17 -21.78 4.63
C ALA A 726 12.11 -21.46 6.13
N ALA A 727 12.35 -22.48 6.94
CA ALA A 727 12.44 -22.38 8.39
C ALA A 727 13.89 -22.58 8.89
N TRP A 728 14.25 -21.91 9.98
CA TRP A 728 15.56 -22.11 10.62
C TRP A 728 15.57 -21.97 12.13
N LEU A 729 16.60 -22.53 12.75
CA LEU A 729 16.92 -22.27 14.14
C LEU A 729 17.94 -21.13 14.25
N GLN A 730 17.74 -20.27 15.24
CA GLN A 730 18.67 -19.19 15.55
C GLN A 730 18.77 -18.96 17.07
N ALA A 731 19.92 -18.44 17.51
CA ALA A 731 20.13 -18.06 18.91
C ALA A 731 19.67 -16.62 19.20
N ALA A 732 19.62 -15.75 18.20
CA ALA A 732 19.25 -14.35 18.37
C ALA A 732 17.74 -14.14 18.63
N ASP A 733 17.41 -13.15 19.45
CA ASP A 733 16.03 -12.75 19.78
C ASP A 733 15.30 -12.10 18.59
N LYS A 734 16.05 -11.51 17.67
CA LYS A 734 15.54 -10.89 16.45
C LYS A 734 15.72 -11.85 15.29
N VAL A 735 14.79 -11.85 14.35
CA VAL A 735 14.87 -12.65 13.12
C VAL A 735 16.14 -12.24 12.36
N GLU A 736 16.96 -13.23 12.03
CA GLU A 736 18.16 -13.10 11.20
C GLU A 736 18.10 -14.15 10.09
N ASN A 737 17.57 -13.75 8.93
CA ASN A 737 17.30 -14.64 7.81
C ASN A 737 18.60 -15.07 7.10
N PRO A 738 18.96 -16.38 7.10
CA PRO A 738 20.17 -16.87 6.42
C PRO A 738 19.99 -17.10 4.92
N TYR A 739 18.75 -17.08 4.42
CA TYR A 739 18.41 -17.36 3.04
C TYR A 739 18.40 -16.11 2.14
N ASP A 740 18.31 -14.91 2.72
CA ASP A 740 18.40 -13.65 1.95
C ASP A 740 19.03 -12.49 2.77
N PRO A 741 20.23 -11.99 2.37
CA PRO A 741 20.94 -10.91 3.05
C PRO A 741 20.31 -9.53 2.84
N GLY A 742 19.50 -9.34 1.77
CA GLY A 742 18.71 -8.13 1.55
C GLY A 742 17.51 -8.02 2.48
N MET A 743 17.14 -9.12 3.15
CA MET A 743 15.92 -9.26 3.94
C MET A 743 16.20 -9.90 5.31
N LEU A 744 17.30 -9.50 5.96
CA LEU A 744 17.75 -10.04 7.26
C LEU A 744 16.67 -10.08 8.34
N ARG A 745 15.71 -9.15 8.33
CA ARG A 745 14.63 -9.05 9.32
C ARG A 745 13.31 -9.66 8.87
N CYS A 746 13.27 -10.27 7.69
CA CYS A 746 12.06 -10.88 7.17
C CYS A 746 11.87 -12.28 7.75
N GLY A 747 10.70 -12.51 8.34
CA GLY A 747 10.31 -13.76 8.97
C GLY A 747 9.62 -13.52 10.32
N VAL A 748 9.10 -14.61 10.90
CA VAL A 748 8.45 -14.62 12.21
C VAL A 748 9.05 -15.70 13.09
N ILE A 749 9.20 -15.43 14.38
CA ILE A 749 9.57 -16.45 15.37
C ILE A 749 8.30 -17.21 15.73
N ARG A 750 8.22 -18.49 15.34
CA ARG A 750 7.09 -19.37 15.61
C ARG A 750 7.14 -19.98 17.01
N ALA A 751 8.34 -20.31 17.48
CA ALA A 751 8.54 -20.90 18.81
C ALA A 751 9.89 -20.53 19.42
N THR A 752 9.95 -20.45 20.74
CA THR A 752 11.19 -20.34 21.52
C THR A 752 11.37 -21.61 22.34
N ILE A 753 12.47 -22.32 22.10
CA ILE A 753 12.79 -23.60 22.72
C ILE A 753 13.89 -23.33 23.76
N PRO A 754 13.61 -23.48 25.07
CA PRO A 754 14.61 -23.28 26.10
C PRO A 754 15.69 -24.35 26.02
N ALA A 755 16.91 -24.01 26.43
CA ALA A 755 17.99 -24.98 26.55
C ALA A 755 17.66 -26.08 27.56
N ARG A 756 18.31 -27.23 27.41
CA ARG A 756 18.20 -28.32 28.39
C ARG A 756 18.61 -27.82 29.78
N GLN A 757 17.73 -28.01 30.75
CA GLN A 757 18.05 -27.78 32.16
C GLN A 757 18.87 -28.99 32.67
N GLU A 758 20.11 -28.76 33.11
CA GLU A 758 20.84 -29.78 33.86
C GLU A 758 20.09 -30.05 35.16
N ALA A 759 19.80 -31.31 35.46
CA ALA A 759 19.31 -31.69 36.78
C ALA A 759 20.36 -31.26 37.82
N PRO A 760 19.95 -30.63 38.95
CA PRO A 760 20.91 -30.24 39.99
C PRO A 760 21.70 -31.47 40.44
N ARG A 761 23.03 -31.36 40.41
CA ARG A 761 23.96 -32.41 40.88
C ARG A 761 23.78 -32.75 42.34
#